data_AF-A0A7N4NIX3-F1
#
_entry.id   AF-A0A7N4NIX3-F1
#
_cell.length_a   1.000
_cell.length_b   1.000
_cell.length_c   1.000
_cell.angle_alpha   90.00
_cell.angle_beta   90.00
_cell.angle_gamma   90.00
#
_symmetry.space_group_name_H-M   'P 1'
#
loop_
_entity.id
_entity.type
_entity.pdbx_description
1 polymer ?
#
loop_
_entity_poly.entity_id
_entity_poly.type
_entity_poly.pdbx_seq_one_letter_code
_entity_poly.pdbx_strand_id
1 'polypeptide(L)'
;MAPPGASAHPAVSYRNRGDLVMEALLEGMQSRGQGRSFLTSCEAELQELMKQIDIMVAHKKSEWEGQTQALETCLDIRQQELNSLRNLLDQKHTELEMLHQQVEELNKSKQEMAIEYKQELKKLQEELTRLKKGYEKLQKKQLKESRGVKNHREDPSEMERLNGKIEEFRQKSLEWEKQRVIYQQQVASLEAQRKALAEQSEIIQVLQGEKKELEVTVRSQEDFISGSIIQKEKLQNKFTNIAKNLHSTELIRSLEVSLQEKVSSKGQMNLDNVFSQELLQAEVSRLEGSLGSVSETCKQLSQELVEKCGDLKAMEDSNNQYKMEIKKLKEQIIQNEQNYNCALEGMKMEISKLTRELHQRDIAIASVTGSSSEVEHHLRSELEKAETKIVDHRDILIQLEALRLENKQLSETLMNMESGPVGEMEVPLTEIRDSYIKSINNLATENQQLKRDLIEIKSRLECFAHVSQDNSEHVFNETHSILPELKNSEYRRTHELQHSQQEETEKLQNHYMGEWGALNIPHLSVGMNPASSAFIGLSPQISTYSSTLSLNSDFFMPMAIDVNEADFSDSMSESDAALSHQEKFLSLRPLPTSPISSIATRFLEEEELRSHHILERLDAHIAELKRESERTVRQFTNLK
;
A
#
# COMPACT_ATOMS: atom_id res chain seq x y z
N MET A 1 82.60 -14.69 -23.17
CA MET A 1 83.25 -15.99 -23.46
C MET A 1 82.84 -16.41 -24.87
N ALA A 2 83.80 -16.82 -25.69
CA ALA A 2 83.63 -17.22 -27.09
C ALA A 2 82.95 -18.61 -27.23
N PRO A 3 82.42 -18.98 -28.42
CA PRO A 3 81.63 -20.19 -28.67
C PRO A 3 82.47 -21.39 -29.14
N PRO A 4 81.90 -22.60 -29.17
CA PRO A 4 82.07 -23.51 -30.32
C PRO A 4 80.75 -24.26 -30.63
N GLY A 5 80.50 -24.89 -31.79
CA GLY A 5 81.28 -25.18 -32.98
C GLY A 5 80.40 -26.08 -33.87
N ALA A 6 80.45 -25.85 -35.18
CA ALA A 6 79.69 -26.58 -36.19
C ALA A 6 80.26 -27.99 -36.43
N SER A 7 79.38 -28.97 -36.74
CA SER A 7 79.77 -30.16 -37.51
C SER A 7 78.73 -30.42 -38.61
N ALA A 8 79.25 -30.57 -39.83
CA ALA A 8 78.50 -30.91 -41.04
C ALA A 8 78.69 -32.40 -41.33
N HIS A 9 77.61 -33.08 -41.73
CA HIS A 9 77.68 -34.41 -42.37
C HIS A 9 76.91 -34.40 -43.70
N PRO A 10 77.37 -35.16 -44.70
CA PRO A 10 77.00 -34.99 -46.11
C PRO A 10 75.72 -35.75 -46.49
N ALA A 11 74.92 -35.16 -47.38
CA ALA A 11 73.77 -35.78 -47.99
C ALA A 11 74.20 -36.78 -49.08
N VAL A 12 73.91 -38.07 -48.86
CA VAL A 12 74.01 -39.12 -49.87
C VAL A 12 72.68 -39.19 -50.62
N SER A 13 72.73 -38.88 -51.92
CA SER A 13 71.60 -39.02 -52.85
C SER A 13 71.40 -40.49 -53.21
N TYR A 14 70.35 -41.11 -52.69
CA TYR A 14 69.84 -42.39 -53.18
C TYR A 14 68.92 -42.11 -54.37
N ARG A 15 69.44 -42.25 -55.60
CA ARG A 15 68.64 -42.25 -56.82
C ARG A 15 68.01 -43.64 -56.97
N ASN A 16 66.70 -43.75 -56.76
CA ASN A 16 65.99 -45.02 -56.78
C ASN A 16 65.94 -45.58 -58.20
N ARG A 17 66.21 -46.89 -58.34
CA ARG A 17 66.15 -47.63 -59.60
C ARG A 17 64.73 -47.67 -60.23
N GLY A 18 63.71 -47.35 -59.43
CA GLY A 18 62.33 -47.17 -59.87
C GLY A 18 62.11 -45.91 -60.71
N ASP A 19 62.87 -44.84 -60.47
CA ASP A 19 62.72 -43.58 -61.20
C ASP A 19 63.15 -43.73 -62.67
N LEU A 20 64.22 -44.48 -62.94
CA LEU A 20 64.73 -44.74 -64.30
C LEU A 20 63.79 -45.63 -65.13
N VAL A 21 63.05 -46.54 -64.50
CA VAL A 21 62.07 -47.40 -65.20
C VAL A 21 60.78 -46.62 -65.50
N MET A 22 60.40 -45.71 -64.59
CA MET A 22 59.27 -44.80 -64.78
C MET A 22 59.55 -43.77 -65.88
N GLU A 23 60.79 -43.27 -65.97
CA GLU A 23 61.24 -42.33 -67.00
C GLU A 23 61.25 -42.99 -68.40
N ALA A 24 61.67 -44.25 -68.52
CA ALA A 24 61.63 -45.02 -69.77
C ALA A 24 60.22 -45.41 -70.24
N LEU A 25 59.29 -45.65 -69.30
CA LEU A 25 57.87 -45.91 -69.62
C LEU A 25 57.16 -44.64 -70.09
N LEU A 26 57.49 -43.47 -69.51
CA LEU A 26 56.98 -42.17 -69.92
C LEU A 26 57.45 -41.77 -71.33
N GLU A 27 58.71 -42.08 -71.70
CA GLU A 27 59.22 -41.90 -73.07
C GLU A 27 58.54 -42.82 -74.09
N GLY A 28 58.28 -44.08 -73.72
CA GLY A 28 57.57 -45.05 -74.58
C GLY A 28 56.14 -44.60 -74.94
N MET A 29 55.41 -44.01 -73.98
CA MET A 29 54.07 -43.48 -74.20
C MET A 29 54.05 -42.19 -75.04
N GLN A 30 55.12 -41.40 -75.00
CA GLN A 30 55.26 -40.19 -75.82
C GLN A 30 55.45 -40.47 -77.33
N SER A 31 55.93 -41.67 -77.68
CA SER A 31 56.24 -42.06 -79.07
C SER A 31 55.03 -42.54 -79.91
N ARG A 32 53.85 -42.80 -79.30
CA ARG A 32 52.61 -43.17 -80.01
C ARG A 32 51.73 -41.95 -80.29
N GLY A 33 52.19 -41.11 -81.23
CA GLY A 33 51.62 -39.80 -81.55
C GLY A 33 50.33 -39.76 -82.38
N GLN A 34 49.30 -40.56 -82.08
CA GLN A 34 48.00 -40.48 -82.81
C GLN A 34 46.72 -40.53 -81.95
N GLY A 35 46.82 -40.60 -80.61
CA GLY A 35 45.69 -40.43 -79.67
C GLY A 35 45.85 -39.28 -78.65
N ARG A 36 46.91 -38.47 -78.81
CA ARG A 36 47.42 -37.54 -77.79
C ARG A 36 46.57 -36.27 -77.60
N SER A 37 45.70 -35.92 -78.55
CA SER A 37 44.83 -34.74 -78.47
C SER A 37 43.54 -34.97 -77.68
N PHE A 38 43.01 -36.20 -77.64
CA PHE A 38 41.78 -36.52 -76.91
C PHE A 38 42.06 -36.86 -75.44
N LEU A 39 43.20 -37.50 -75.14
CA LEU A 39 43.61 -37.81 -73.75
C LEU A 39 44.01 -36.55 -72.96
N THR A 40 44.62 -35.56 -73.62
CA THR A 40 44.95 -34.27 -72.99
C THR A 40 43.72 -33.41 -72.68
N SER A 41 42.65 -33.53 -73.46
CA SER A 41 41.36 -32.87 -73.18
C SER A 41 40.68 -33.47 -71.94
N CYS A 42 40.55 -34.80 -71.88
CA CYS A 42 39.96 -35.47 -70.71
C CYS A 42 40.78 -35.27 -69.43
N GLU A 43 42.12 -35.24 -69.54
CA GLU A 43 43.01 -34.97 -68.41
C GLU A 43 42.88 -33.53 -67.91
N ALA A 44 42.75 -32.56 -68.81
CA ALA A 44 42.51 -31.15 -68.46
C ALA A 44 41.13 -30.94 -67.80
N GLU A 45 40.08 -31.62 -68.30
CA GLU A 45 38.73 -31.58 -67.70
C GLU A 45 38.73 -32.18 -66.28
N LEU A 46 39.45 -33.29 -66.07
CA LEU A 46 39.60 -33.89 -64.74
C LEU A 46 40.36 -32.96 -63.79
N GLN A 47 41.44 -32.33 -64.25
CA GLN A 47 42.20 -31.36 -63.46
C GLN A 47 41.35 -30.14 -63.08
N GLU A 48 40.52 -29.64 -63.99
CA GLU A 48 39.61 -28.53 -63.70
C GLU A 48 38.50 -28.94 -62.73
N LEU A 49 37.96 -30.16 -62.84
CA LEU A 49 37.01 -30.70 -61.85
C LEU A 49 37.64 -30.85 -60.46
N MET A 50 38.87 -31.37 -60.37
CA MET A 50 39.60 -31.46 -59.11
C MET A 50 39.80 -30.08 -58.49
N LYS A 51 40.21 -29.09 -59.29
CA LYS A 51 40.36 -27.70 -58.85
C LYS A 51 39.03 -27.11 -58.37
N GLN A 52 37.91 -27.40 -59.03
CA GLN A 52 36.59 -26.98 -58.57
C GLN A 52 36.20 -27.64 -57.24
N ILE A 53 36.51 -28.93 -57.07
CA ILE A 53 36.32 -29.64 -55.80
C ILE A 53 37.19 -29.02 -54.70
N ASP A 54 38.46 -28.73 -54.96
CA ASP A 54 39.37 -28.11 -54.00
C ASP A 54 38.88 -26.72 -53.57
N ILE A 55 38.43 -25.89 -54.54
CA ILE A 55 37.83 -24.58 -54.24
C ILE A 55 36.55 -24.74 -53.40
N MET A 56 35.69 -25.70 -53.74
CA MET A 56 34.46 -25.96 -52.99
C MET A 56 34.75 -26.44 -51.56
N VAL A 57 35.69 -27.36 -51.39
CA VAL A 57 36.11 -27.88 -50.07
C VAL A 57 36.75 -26.77 -49.25
N ALA A 58 37.62 -25.96 -49.85
CA ALA A 58 38.21 -24.81 -49.18
C ALA A 58 37.15 -23.78 -48.75
N HIS A 59 36.17 -23.50 -49.62
CA HIS A 59 35.06 -22.61 -49.28
C HIS A 59 34.20 -23.16 -48.14
N LYS A 60 33.82 -24.45 -48.19
CA LYS A 60 33.05 -25.11 -47.12
C LYS A 60 33.81 -25.17 -45.80
N LYS A 61 35.11 -25.45 -45.85
CA LYS A 61 35.99 -25.43 -44.68
C LYS A 61 36.04 -24.03 -44.06
N SER A 62 36.24 -22.98 -44.85
CA SER A 62 36.23 -21.60 -44.37
C SER A 62 34.87 -21.19 -43.80
N GLU A 63 33.77 -21.64 -44.40
CA GLU A 63 32.41 -21.40 -43.88
C GLU A 63 32.21 -22.05 -42.51
N TRP A 64 32.62 -23.31 -42.33
CA TRP A 64 32.53 -24.02 -41.04
C TRP A 64 33.48 -23.46 -39.99
N GLU A 65 34.69 -23.06 -40.37
CA GLU A 65 35.63 -22.37 -39.47
C GLU A 65 35.03 -21.04 -38.98
N GLY A 66 34.43 -20.25 -39.88
CA GLY A 66 33.76 -19.00 -39.51
C GLY A 66 32.54 -19.23 -38.60
N GLN A 67 31.72 -20.25 -38.88
CA GLN A 67 30.59 -20.63 -38.03
C GLN A 67 31.05 -21.08 -36.64
N THR A 68 32.13 -21.88 -36.58
CA THR A 68 32.70 -22.37 -35.32
C THR A 68 33.22 -21.21 -34.46
N GLN A 69 33.99 -20.29 -35.06
CA GLN A 69 34.50 -19.10 -34.36
C GLN A 69 33.38 -18.19 -33.86
N ALA A 70 32.31 -18.02 -34.64
CA ALA A 70 31.15 -17.23 -34.23
C ALA A 70 30.41 -17.86 -33.03
N LEU A 71 30.26 -19.19 -33.03
CA LEU A 71 29.66 -19.93 -31.91
C LEU A 71 30.55 -19.87 -30.67
N GLU A 72 31.87 -20.02 -30.82
CA GLU A 72 32.85 -19.92 -29.73
C GLU A 72 32.80 -18.53 -29.08
N THR A 73 32.82 -17.46 -29.89
CA THR A 73 32.68 -16.08 -29.40
C THR A 73 31.34 -15.86 -28.68
N CYS A 74 30.24 -16.43 -29.20
CA CYS A 74 28.93 -16.35 -28.57
C CYS A 74 28.92 -17.06 -27.21
N LEU A 75 29.55 -18.24 -27.12
CA LEU A 75 29.68 -19.00 -25.88
C LEU A 75 30.50 -18.23 -24.84
N ASP A 76 31.61 -17.61 -25.25
CA ASP A 76 32.44 -16.79 -24.35
C ASP A 76 31.67 -15.60 -23.78
N ILE A 77 30.90 -14.90 -24.62
CA ILE A 77 30.03 -13.79 -24.17
C ILE A 77 29.01 -14.32 -23.15
N ARG A 78 28.33 -15.44 -23.46
CA ARG A 78 27.36 -16.04 -22.52
C ARG A 78 28.01 -16.48 -21.22
N GLN A 79 29.22 -17.04 -21.26
CA GLN A 79 29.95 -17.43 -20.07
C GLN A 79 30.33 -16.22 -19.21
N GLN A 80 30.72 -15.11 -19.84
CA GLN A 80 30.99 -13.86 -19.14
C GLN A 80 29.72 -13.26 -18.50
N GLU A 81 28.59 -13.27 -19.21
CA GLU A 81 27.29 -12.87 -18.67
C GLU A 81 26.91 -13.71 -17.45
N LEU A 82 27.02 -15.03 -17.54
CA LEU A 82 26.72 -15.94 -16.43
C LEU A 82 27.63 -15.68 -15.21
N ASN A 83 28.92 -15.45 -15.44
CA ASN A 83 29.84 -15.11 -14.35
C ASN A 83 29.48 -13.77 -13.70
N SER A 84 29.08 -12.77 -14.49
CA SER A 84 28.64 -11.47 -13.95
C SER A 84 27.37 -11.58 -13.11
N LEU A 85 26.39 -12.37 -13.56
CA LEU A 85 25.14 -12.63 -12.84
C LEU A 85 25.40 -13.42 -11.56
N ARG A 86 26.32 -14.39 -11.58
CA ARG A 86 26.72 -15.15 -10.40
C ARG A 86 27.35 -14.26 -9.34
N ASN A 87 28.26 -13.38 -9.73
CA ASN A 87 28.87 -12.42 -8.81
C ASN A 87 27.84 -11.46 -8.21
N LEU A 88 26.86 -11.01 -9.01
CA LEU A 88 25.77 -10.15 -8.53
C LEU A 88 24.86 -10.90 -7.55
N LEU A 89 24.59 -12.18 -7.81
CA LEU A 89 23.81 -13.03 -6.90
C LEU A 89 24.54 -13.21 -5.56
N ASP A 90 25.84 -13.48 -5.60
CA ASP A 90 26.66 -13.63 -4.39
C ASP A 90 26.69 -12.33 -3.58
N GLN A 91 26.82 -11.17 -4.26
CA GLN A 91 26.70 -9.86 -3.60
C GLN A 91 25.34 -9.68 -2.93
N LYS A 92 24.25 -10.03 -3.62
CA LYS A 92 22.89 -9.96 -3.06
C LYS A 92 22.70 -10.91 -1.89
N HIS A 93 23.33 -12.09 -1.91
CA HIS A 93 23.29 -13.03 -0.80
C HIS A 93 23.94 -12.45 0.45
N THR A 94 25.12 -11.82 0.31
CA THR A 94 25.80 -11.16 1.44
C THR A 94 25.03 -9.96 1.99
N GLU A 95 24.37 -9.18 1.12
CA GLU A 95 23.48 -8.09 1.54
C GLU A 95 22.28 -8.63 2.34
N LEU A 96 21.67 -9.72 1.87
CA LEU A 96 20.58 -10.38 2.60
C LEU A 96 21.04 -10.93 3.94
N GLU A 97 22.24 -11.52 4.04
CA GLU A 97 22.78 -11.99 5.32
C GLU A 97 22.99 -10.85 6.31
N MET A 98 23.55 -9.71 5.88
CA MET A 98 23.70 -8.53 6.74
C MET A 98 22.35 -7.98 7.21
N LEU A 99 21.36 -7.91 6.32
CA LEU A 99 20.01 -7.44 6.67
C LEU A 99 19.32 -8.40 7.65
N HIS A 100 19.46 -9.72 7.46
CA HIS A 100 18.94 -10.70 8.41
C HIS A 100 19.58 -10.52 9.79
N GLN A 101 20.91 -10.36 9.86
CA GLN A 101 21.62 -10.12 11.11
C GLN A 101 21.12 -8.85 11.81
N GLN A 102 20.92 -7.76 11.06
CA GLN A 102 20.40 -6.50 11.61
C GLN A 102 18.97 -6.65 12.14
N VAL A 103 18.11 -7.38 11.44
CA VAL A 103 16.74 -7.66 11.89
C VAL A 103 16.74 -8.52 13.15
N GLU A 104 17.62 -9.53 13.23
CA GLU A 104 17.75 -10.39 14.41
C GLU A 104 18.23 -9.60 15.63
N GLU A 105 19.22 -8.72 15.47
CA GLU A 105 19.71 -7.82 16.52
C GLU A 105 18.64 -6.85 17.00
N LEU A 106 17.89 -6.23 16.08
CA LEU A 106 16.76 -5.35 16.43
C LEU A 106 15.66 -6.12 17.15
N ASN A 107 15.36 -7.35 16.73
CA ASN A 107 14.35 -8.18 17.38
C ASN A 107 14.80 -8.58 18.80
N LYS A 108 16.07 -8.92 18.98
CA LYS A 108 16.65 -9.21 20.29
C LYS A 108 16.58 -7.99 21.22
N SER A 109 16.98 -6.81 20.74
CA SER A 109 16.89 -5.56 21.50
C SER A 109 15.44 -5.22 21.89
N LYS A 110 14.48 -5.40 20.97
CA LYS A 110 13.05 -5.23 21.27
C LYS A 110 12.57 -6.21 22.35
N GLN A 111 13.02 -7.46 22.30
CA GLN A 111 12.67 -8.46 23.30
C GLN A 111 13.26 -8.12 24.67
N GLU A 112 14.50 -7.65 24.73
CA GLU A 112 15.15 -7.17 25.96
C GLU A 112 14.39 -5.98 26.57
N MET A 113 14.09 -4.95 25.77
CA MET A 113 13.26 -3.81 26.22
C MET A 113 11.88 -4.26 26.72
N ALA A 114 11.23 -5.20 26.04
CA ALA A 114 9.94 -5.73 26.47
C ALA A 114 10.03 -6.49 27.81
N ILE A 115 11.15 -7.15 28.09
CA ILE A 115 11.40 -7.79 29.39
C ILE A 115 11.60 -6.72 30.47
N GLU A 116 12.36 -5.67 30.19
CA GLU A 116 12.57 -4.54 31.11
C GLU A 116 11.25 -3.85 31.46
N TYR A 117 10.43 -3.51 30.47
CA TYR A 117 9.10 -2.92 30.71
C TYR A 117 8.17 -3.84 31.51
N LYS A 118 8.21 -5.16 31.26
CA LYS A 118 7.45 -6.13 32.09
C LYS A 118 7.93 -6.12 33.54
N GLN A 119 9.23 -5.98 33.79
CA GLN A 119 9.77 -5.90 35.14
C GLN A 119 9.35 -4.61 35.85
N GLU A 120 9.39 -3.47 35.16
CA GLU A 120 8.91 -2.19 35.70
C GLU A 120 7.43 -2.22 36.03
N LEU A 121 6.61 -2.78 35.14
CA LEU A 121 5.17 -2.92 35.35
C LEU A 121 4.88 -3.81 36.57
N LYS A 122 5.66 -4.89 36.75
CA LYS A 122 5.58 -5.73 37.95
C LYS A 122 5.94 -4.96 39.23
N LYS A 123 6.99 -4.13 39.22
CA LYS A 123 7.35 -3.27 40.37
C LYS A 123 6.22 -2.29 40.71
N LEU A 124 5.66 -1.62 39.71
CA LEU A 124 4.52 -0.72 39.91
C LEU A 124 3.28 -1.44 40.46
N GLN A 125 3.01 -2.66 39.99
CA GLN A 125 1.92 -3.49 40.51
C GLN A 125 2.14 -3.87 41.99
N GLU A 126 3.37 -4.19 42.37
CA GLU A 126 3.75 -4.46 43.77
C GLU A 126 3.59 -3.22 44.65
N GLU A 127 4.00 -2.04 44.17
CA GLU A 127 3.79 -0.75 44.86
C GLU A 127 2.31 -0.41 45.02
N LEU A 128 1.50 -0.60 43.96
CA LEU A 128 0.06 -0.37 44.02
C LEU A 128 -0.60 -1.32 45.03
N THR A 129 -0.17 -2.59 45.05
CA THR A 129 -0.65 -3.57 46.05
C THR A 129 -0.27 -3.14 47.47
N ARG A 130 0.94 -2.60 47.67
CA ARG A 130 1.40 -2.07 48.96
C ARG A 130 0.61 -0.84 49.38
N LEU A 131 0.35 0.08 48.46
CA LEU A 131 -0.45 1.28 48.67
C LEU A 131 -1.90 0.94 49.01
N LYS A 132 -2.52 -0.01 48.29
CA LYS A 132 -3.86 -0.52 48.56
C LYS A 132 -3.97 -1.09 49.98
N LYS A 133 -3.02 -1.94 50.38
CA LYS A 133 -2.94 -2.45 51.76
C LYS A 133 -2.76 -1.32 52.79
N GLY A 134 -1.97 -0.29 52.46
CA GLY A 134 -1.82 0.91 53.29
C GLY A 134 -3.12 1.68 53.46
N TYR A 135 -3.86 1.86 52.38
CA TYR A 135 -5.16 2.53 52.38
C TYR A 135 -6.22 1.74 53.18
N GLU A 136 -6.31 0.42 52.98
CA GLU A 136 -7.21 -0.44 53.77
C GLU A 136 -6.90 -0.38 55.27
N LYS A 137 -5.62 -0.31 55.65
CA LYS A 137 -5.22 -0.12 57.05
C LYS A 137 -5.67 1.24 57.59
N LEU A 138 -5.50 2.31 56.80
CA LEU A 138 -5.93 3.66 57.18
C LEU A 138 -7.45 3.75 57.31
N GLN A 139 -8.20 3.17 56.36
CA GLN A 139 -9.66 3.10 56.39
C GLN A 139 -10.16 2.35 57.63
N LYS A 140 -9.54 1.22 57.98
CA LYS A 140 -9.84 0.48 59.22
C LYS A 140 -9.50 1.27 60.48
N LYS A 141 -8.49 2.14 60.44
CA LYS A 141 -8.13 3.04 61.54
C LYS A 141 -9.18 4.16 61.70
N GLN A 142 -9.58 4.80 60.60
CA GLN A 142 -10.65 5.80 60.59
C GLN A 142 -11.99 5.25 61.08
N LEU A 143 -12.35 4.02 60.70
CA LEU A 143 -13.58 3.36 61.17
C LEU A 143 -13.52 2.98 62.66
N LYS A 144 -12.31 2.83 63.23
CA LYS A 144 -12.09 2.65 64.66
C LYS A 144 -12.07 3.98 65.42
N GLU A 145 -11.52 5.03 64.81
CA GLU A 145 -11.51 6.40 65.33
C GLU A 145 -12.91 7.03 65.30
N SER A 146 -13.76 6.74 64.31
CA SER A 146 -15.17 7.20 64.29
C SER A 146 -16.06 6.53 65.35
N ARG A 147 -15.60 5.44 65.97
CA ARG A 147 -16.20 4.84 67.18
C ARG A 147 -15.65 5.45 68.49
N GLY A 148 -14.62 6.28 68.43
CA GLY A 148 -14.07 7.04 69.56
C GLY A 148 -14.38 8.52 69.41
N VAL A 149 -15.30 9.03 70.22
CA VAL A 149 -15.76 10.42 70.16
C VAL A 149 -14.62 11.44 70.45
N LYS A 150 -14.60 12.53 69.65
CA LYS A 150 -14.07 13.90 69.86
C LYS A 150 -12.56 14.19 69.69
N ASN A 151 -12.19 14.94 68.64
CA ASN A 151 -12.06 16.42 68.62
C ASN A 151 -11.16 16.88 67.45
N HIS A 152 -11.60 17.92 66.75
CA HIS A 152 -10.83 18.65 65.75
C HIS A 152 -9.62 19.35 66.39
N ARG A 153 -8.45 19.11 65.81
CA ARG A 153 -7.35 20.08 65.73
C ARG A 153 -6.67 19.78 64.40
N GLU A 154 -6.68 20.74 63.48
CA GLU A 154 -5.95 20.61 62.20
C GLU A 154 -4.48 20.40 62.54
N ASP A 155 -4.02 19.17 62.35
CA ASP A 155 -2.66 18.75 62.68
C ASP A 155 -1.79 19.11 61.47
N PRO A 156 -0.82 20.04 61.60
CA PRO A 156 0.04 20.47 60.49
C PRO A 156 0.70 19.30 59.76
N SER A 157 0.96 18.22 60.50
CA SER A 157 1.51 16.95 60.03
C SER A 157 0.61 16.22 59.02
N GLU A 158 -0.72 16.39 59.09
CA GLU A 158 -1.64 15.77 58.13
C GLU A 158 -1.76 16.58 56.84
N MET A 159 -1.70 17.91 56.94
CA MET A 159 -1.63 18.79 55.78
C MET A 159 -0.32 18.60 55.02
N GLU A 160 0.81 18.48 55.73
CA GLU A 160 2.12 18.14 55.17
C GLU A 160 2.09 16.78 54.44
N ARG A 161 1.43 15.78 55.02
CA ARG A 161 1.28 14.44 54.42
C ARG A 161 0.41 14.45 53.16
N LEU A 162 -0.69 15.20 53.17
CA LEU A 162 -1.53 15.35 51.98
C LEU A 162 -0.79 16.11 50.88
N ASN A 163 -0.05 17.16 51.24
CA ASN A 163 0.75 17.95 50.31
C ASN A 163 1.84 17.09 49.64
N GLY A 164 2.54 16.26 50.42
CA GLY A 164 3.49 15.29 49.86
C GLY A 164 2.85 14.29 48.89
N LYS A 165 1.60 13.88 49.13
CA LYS A 165 0.88 12.97 48.22
C LYS A 165 0.40 13.66 46.95
N ILE A 166 0.02 14.94 47.03
CA ILE A 166 -0.29 15.77 45.86
C ILE A 166 0.96 15.94 45.00
N GLU A 167 2.11 16.19 45.62
CA GLU A 167 3.38 16.33 44.90
C GLU A 167 3.82 15.00 44.24
N GLU A 168 3.61 13.86 44.89
CA GLU A 168 3.81 12.54 44.27
C GLU A 168 2.93 12.32 43.03
N PHE A 169 1.65 12.72 43.09
CA PHE A 169 0.76 12.64 41.93
C PHE A 169 1.16 13.61 40.82
N ARG A 170 1.62 14.82 41.19
CA ARG A 170 2.14 15.81 40.26
C ARG A 170 3.38 15.27 39.54
N GLN A 171 4.30 14.65 40.26
CA GLN A 171 5.50 14.04 39.68
C GLN A 171 5.16 12.85 38.77
N LYS A 172 4.21 11.99 39.19
CA LYS A 172 3.72 10.91 38.34
C LYS A 172 3.08 11.44 37.07
N SER A 173 2.24 12.47 37.16
CA SER A 173 1.62 13.12 36.00
C SER A 173 2.68 13.62 35.02
N LEU A 174 3.74 14.25 35.53
CA LEU A 174 4.87 14.70 34.71
C LEU A 174 5.61 13.54 34.02
N GLU A 175 5.76 12.40 34.69
CA GLU A 175 6.39 11.22 34.11
C GLU A 175 5.52 10.57 33.03
N TRP A 176 4.21 10.45 33.27
CA TRP A 176 3.25 10.00 32.25
C TRP A 176 3.24 10.93 31.02
N GLU A 177 3.37 12.23 31.24
CA GLU A 177 3.49 13.22 30.18
C GLU A 177 4.77 13.03 29.34
N LYS A 178 5.91 12.82 29.98
CA LYS A 178 7.17 12.50 29.28
C LYS A 178 7.05 11.21 28.46
N GLN A 179 6.47 10.16 29.04
CA GLN A 179 6.25 8.90 28.33
C GLN A 179 5.33 9.09 27.13
N ARG A 180 4.25 9.87 27.27
CA ARG A 180 3.35 10.21 26.17
C ARG A 180 4.10 10.87 25.02
N VAL A 181 4.96 11.85 25.31
CA VAL A 181 5.76 12.55 24.28
C VAL A 181 6.73 11.58 23.58
N ILE A 182 7.38 10.67 24.31
CA ILE A 182 8.27 9.66 23.72
C ILE A 182 7.50 8.74 22.77
N TYR A 183 6.33 8.24 23.17
CA TYR A 183 5.49 7.43 22.30
C TYR A 183 5.00 8.20 21.09
N GLN A 184 4.61 9.47 21.26
CA GLN A 184 4.21 10.33 20.16
C GLN A 184 5.35 10.53 19.15
N GLN A 185 6.58 10.72 19.62
CA GLN A 185 7.76 10.83 18.77
C GLN A 185 8.05 9.51 18.02
N GLN A 186 7.87 8.37 18.68
CA GLN A 186 8.04 7.06 18.05
C GLN A 186 7.00 6.80 16.96
N VAL A 187 5.74 7.17 17.20
CA VAL A 187 4.66 7.08 16.20
C VAL A 187 4.97 8.00 15.01
N ALA A 188 5.39 9.25 15.25
CA ALA A 188 5.76 10.18 14.18
C ALA A 188 6.93 9.65 13.32
N SER A 189 7.94 9.03 13.95
CA SER A 189 9.06 8.39 13.25
C SER A 189 8.61 7.21 12.38
N LEU A 190 7.76 6.33 12.92
CA LEU A 190 7.20 5.20 12.16
C LEU A 190 6.31 5.67 11.00
N GLU A 191 5.54 6.73 11.20
CA GLU A 191 4.71 7.31 10.15
C GLU A 191 5.55 7.96 9.04
N ALA A 192 6.64 8.64 9.39
CA ALA A 192 7.61 9.14 8.41
C ALA A 192 8.26 8.01 7.61
N GLN A 193 8.65 6.90 8.28
CA GLN A 193 9.20 5.72 7.60
C GLN A 193 8.17 5.08 6.65
N ARG A 194 6.90 4.95 7.07
CA ARG A 194 5.81 4.45 6.23
C ARG A 194 5.64 5.32 4.98
N LYS A 195 5.71 6.64 5.13
CA LYS A 195 5.59 7.59 4.02
C LYS A 195 6.76 7.47 3.03
N ALA A 196 8.00 7.37 3.53
CA ALA A 196 9.17 7.17 2.69
C ALA A 196 9.10 5.85 1.89
N LEU A 197 8.61 4.77 2.51
CA LEU A 197 8.39 3.49 1.82
C LEU A 197 7.29 3.60 0.75
N ALA A 198 6.22 4.36 1.00
CA ALA A 198 5.18 4.61 0.02
C ALA A 198 5.71 5.39 -1.19
N GLU A 199 6.53 6.43 -0.95
CA GLU A 199 7.20 7.20 -2.01
C GLU A 199 8.15 6.31 -2.84
N GLN A 200 8.90 5.39 -2.21
CA GLN A 200 9.71 4.41 -2.93
C GLN A 200 8.87 3.46 -3.78
N SER A 201 7.73 2.99 -3.27
CA SER A 201 6.82 2.11 -4.02
C SER A 201 6.25 2.81 -5.25
N GLU A 202 5.95 4.11 -5.15
CA GLU A 202 5.46 4.92 -6.27
C GLU A 202 6.52 5.06 -7.37
N ILE A 203 7.79 5.34 -7.00
CA ILE A 203 8.91 5.41 -7.94
C ILE A 203 9.09 4.07 -8.66
N ILE A 204 9.02 2.94 -7.94
CA ILE A 204 9.14 1.61 -8.56
C ILE A 204 8.02 1.38 -9.58
N GLN A 205 6.79 1.81 -9.28
CA GLN A 205 5.66 1.68 -10.20
C GLN A 205 5.85 2.50 -11.48
N VAL A 206 6.36 3.73 -11.37
CA VAL A 206 6.70 4.57 -12.52
C VAL A 206 7.79 3.93 -13.38
N LEU A 207 8.88 3.47 -12.77
CA LEU A 207 9.97 2.78 -13.48
C LEU A 207 9.49 1.50 -14.17
N GLN A 208 8.55 0.76 -13.57
CA GLN A 208 7.92 -0.39 -14.23
C GLN A 208 7.06 0.01 -15.44
N GLY A 209 6.40 1.17 -15.39
CA GLY A 209 5.69 1.76 -16.52
C GLY A 209 6.63 2.11 -17.67
N GLU A 210 7.68 2.88 -17.39
CA GLU A 210 8.70 3.26 -18.37
C GLU A 210 9.39 2.03 -18.99
N LYS A 211 9.70 1.01 -18.19
CA LYS A 211 10.25 -0.26 -18.67
C LYS A 211 9.32 -0.92 -19.70
N LYS A 212 8.02 -1.00 -19.43
CA LYS A 212 7.05 -1.59 -20.38
C LYS A 212 6.96 -0.80 -21.67
N GLU A 213 7.00 0.54 -21.60
CA GLU A 213 6.99 1.40 -22.79
C GLU A 213 8.26 1.23 -23.64
N LEU A 214 9.43 1.13 -22.99
CA LEU A 214 10.69 0.79 -23.64
C LEU A 214 10.64 -0.60 -24.28
N GLU A 215 10.09 -1.61 -23.61
CA GLU A 215 9.91 -2.97 -24.17
C GLU A 215 9.05 -2.95 -25.43
N VAL A 216 7.95 -2.19 -25.44
CA VAL A 216 7.10 -2.02 -26.64
C VAL A 216 7.87 -1.34 -27.77
N THR A 217 8.64 -0.31 -27.45
CA THR A 217 9.45 0.42 -28.44
C THR A 217 10.52 -0.48 -29.05
N VAL A 218 11.26 -1.23 -28.24
CA VAL A 218 12.26 -2.20 -28.70
C VAL A 218 11.61 -3.26 -29.59
N ARG A 219 10.46 -3.82 -29.19
CA ARG A 219 9.74 -4.80 -30.00
C ARG A 219 9.36 -4.24 -31.37
N SER A 220 8.87 -3.00 -31.41
CA SER A 220 8.53 -2.34 -32.69
C SER A 220 9.75 -2.14 -33.60
N GLN A 221 10.93 -1.87 -33.03
CA GLN A 221 12.18 -1.75 -33.78
C GLN A 221 12.65 -3.12 -34.31
N GLU A 222 12.53 -4.17 -33.50
CA GLU A 222 12.85 -5.54 -33.93
C GLU A 222 11.92 -6.01 -35.07
N ASP A 223 10.64 -5.68 -35.01
CA ASP A 223 9.68 -5.97 -36.07
C ASP A 223 10.05 -5.22 -37.36
N PHE A 224 10.46 -3.95 -37.25
CA PHE A 224 10.94 -3.16 -38.40
C PHE A 224 12.20 -3.76 -39.02
N ILE A 225 13.20 -4.12 -38.20
CA ILE A 225 14.45 -4.75 -38.65
C ILE A 225 14.13 -6.09 -39.32
N SER A 226 13.28 -6.91 -38.71
CA SER A 226 12.84 -8.20 -39.26
C SER A 226 12.16 -8.03 -40.61
N GLY A 227 11.27 -7.04 -40.75
CA GLY A 227 10.65 -6.67 -42.01
C GLY A 227 11.69 -6.27 -43.08
N SER A 228 12.70 -5.49 -42.70
CA SER A 228 13.80 -5.10 -43.61
C SER A 228 14.67 -6.30 -44.02
N ILE A 229 14.94 -7.25 -43.11
CA ILE A 229 15.68 -8.47 -43.40
C ILE A 229 14.92 -9.31 -44.44
N ILE A 230 13.61 -9.50 -44.25
CA ILE A 230 12.75 -10.24 -45.19
C ILE A 230 12.76 -9.57 -46.59
N GLN A 231 12.72 -8.23 -46.65
CA GLN A 231 12.82 -7.51 -47.92
C GLN A 231 14.17 -7.71 -48.60
N LYS A 232 15.27 -7.63 -47.84
CA LYS A 232 16.63 -7.88 -48.34
C LYS A 232 16.74 -9.30 -48.90
N GLU A 233 16.24 -10.29 -48.19
CA GLU A 233 16.24 -11.69 -48.63
C GLU A 233 15.43 -11.87 -49.93
N LYS A 234 14.26 -11.22 -50.03
CA LYS A 234 13.45 -11.23 -51.26
C LYS A 234 14.19 -10.63 -52.46
N LEU A 235 14.95 -9.55 -52.25
CA LEU A 235 15.78 -8.95 -53.30
C LEU A 235 16.97 -9.86 -53.67
N GLN A 236 17.62 -10.47 -52.69
CA GLN A 236 18.71 -11.42 -52.91
C GLN A 236 18.23 -12.64 -53.71
N ASN A 237 17.04 -13.17 -53.41
CA ASN A 237 16.41 -14.25 -54.17
C ASN A 237 16.10 -13.87 -55.63
N LYS A 238 15.66 -12.63 -55.88
CA LYS A 238 15.51 -12.12 -57.26
C LYS A 238 16.86 -12.07 -57.97
N PHE A 239 17.91 -11.61 -57.29
CA PHE A 239 19.27 -11.50 -57.85
C PHE A 239 19.84 -12.88 -58.19
N THR A 240 19.70 -13.87 -57.30
CA THR A 240 20.15 -15.25 -57.57
C THR A 240 19.36 -15.89 -58.71
N ASN A 241 18.06 -15.61 -58.83
CA ASN A 241 17.26 -16.11 -59.95
C ASN A 241 17.69 -15.49 -61.29
N ILE A 242 17.99 -14.18 -61.32
CA ILE A 242 18.56 -13.51 -62.50
C ILE A 242 19.93 -14.12 -62.85
N ALA A 243 20.81 -14.33 -61.87
CA ALA A 243 22.11 -14.95 -62.09
C ALA A 243 22.00 -16.37 -62.65
N LYS A 244 21.07 -17.19 -62.14
CA LYS A 244 20.77 -18.54 -62.67
C LYS A 244 20.27 -18.47 -64.11
N ASN A 245 19.36 -17.55 -64.42
CA ASN A 245 18.86 -17.37 -65.80
C ASN A 245 19.97 -16.94 -66.74
N LEU A 246 20.84 -16.01 -66.30
CA LEU A 246 21.98 -15.54 -67.09
C LEU A 246 22.96 -16.69 -67.40
N HIS A 247 23.24 -17.53 -66.39
CA HIS A 247 24.04 -18.73 -66.55
C HIS A 247 23.38 -19.76 -67.49
N SER A 248 22.06 -19.92 -67.44
CA SER A 248 21.32 -20.78 -68.37
C SER A 248 21.39 -20.28 -69.81
N THR A 249 21.29 -18.97 -70.07
CA THR A 249 21.51 -18.38 -71.40
C THR A 249 22.95 -18.55 -71.89
N GLU A 250 23.92 -18.45 -70.99
CA GLU A 250 25.34 -18.69 -71.29
C GLU A 250 25.62 -20.17 -71.59
N LEU A 251 24.95 -21.10 -70.90
CA LEU A 251 25.02 -22.54 -71.18
C LEU A 251 24.41 -22.86 -72.56
N ILE A 252 23.31 -22.19 -72.94
CA ILE A 252 22.70 -22.32 -74.27
C ILE A 252 23.68 -21.83 -75.35
N ARG A 253 24.36 -20.70 -75.12
CA ARG A 253 25.43 -20.18 -76.00
C ARG A 253 26.63 -21.14 -76.11
N SER A 254 26.98 -21.83 -75.02
CA SER A 254 28.03 -22.85 -75.01
C SER A 254 27.60 -24.16 -75.69
N LEU A 255 26.31 -24.53 -75.62
CA LEU A 255 25.74 -25.68 -76.32
C LEU A 255 25.60 -25.43 -77.84
N GLU A 256 25.38 -24.19 -78.27
CA GLU A 256 25.45 -23.78 -79.69
C GLU A 256 26.88 -23.90 -80.25
N VAL A 257 27.91 -23.58 -79.44
CA VAL A 257 29.32 -23.78 -79.82
C VAL A 257 29.67 -25.28 -79.85
N SER A 258 29.14 -26.08 -78.92
CA SER A 258 29.40 -27.53 -78.86
C SER A 258 28.69 -28.33 -79.97
N LEU A 259 27.59 -27.82 -80.54
CA LEU A 259 26.92 -28.42 -81.72
C LEU A 259 27.68 -28.21 -83.05
N GLN A 260 28.70 -27.34 -83.07
CA GLN A 260 29.61 -27.18 -84.20
C GLN A 260 30.81 -28.14 -84.16
N GLU A 261 31.06 -28.82 -83.03
CA GLU A 261 32.31 -29.53 -82.75
C GLU A 261 32.17 -31.06 -82.57
N LYS A 262 30.99 -31.63 -82.86
CA LYS A 262 30.75 -33.09 -82.87
C LYS A 262 30.43 -33.65 -84.25
N VAL A 263 31.43 -33.65 -85.13
CA VAL A 263 31.56 -34.60 -86.24
C VAL A 263 32.98 -35.16 -86.24
N SER A 264 33.14 -36.39 -85.71
CA SER A 264 34.35 -37.25 -85.59
C SER A 264 34.65 -37.53 -84.12
N SER A 265 34.87 -38.75 -83.63
CA SER A 265 35.13 -40.04 -84.26
C SER A 265 34.91 -41.16 -83.24
N LYS A 266 34.76 -42.39 -83.74
CA LYS A 266 34.32 -43.61 -83.05
C LYS A 266 35.47 -44.62 -82.87
N GLY A 267 35.43 -45.38 -81.77
CA GLY A 267 36.05 -46.72 -81.59
C GLY A 267 37.34 -46.76 -80.75
N GLN A 268 37.74 -47.85 -80.08
CA GLN A 268 37.15 -49.15 -79.75
C GLN A 268 38.14 -49.92 -78.83
N MET A 269 37.61 -50.52 -77.75
CA MET A 269 37.98 -51.77 -77.02
C MET A 269 39.42 -52.23 -76.69
N ASN A 270 39.58 -52.51 -75.37
CA ASN A 270 40.05 -53.74 -74.68
C ASN A 270 41.46 -54.33 -74.87
N LEU A 271 42.16 -54.58 -73.75
CA LEU A 271 42.97 -55.80 -73.47
C LEU A 271 43.47 -55.81 -71.99
N ASP A 272 42.70 -56.42 -71.08
CA ASP A 272 43.06 -56.69 -69.67
C ASP A 272 42.94 -58.19 -69.40
N ASN A 273 44.05 -58.86 -69.04
CA ASN A 273 43.95 -60.20 -68.41
C ASN A 273 45.21 -60.73 -67.69
N VAL A 274 46.27 -59.93 -67.46
CA VAL A 274 47.48 -60.43 -66.76
C VAL A 274 48.02 -59.45 -65.71
N PHE A 275 47.78 -58.13 -65.85
CA PHE A 275 48.03 -57.14 -64.79
C PHE A 275 46.97 -57.13 -63.68
N SER A 276 45.82 -57.77 -63.91
CA SER A 276 44.67 -57.72 -63.02
C SER A 276 44.95 -58.38 -61.67
N GLN A 277 45.80 -59.39 -61.58
CA GLN A 277 45.99 -60.15 -60.33
C GLN A 277 46.84 -59.43 -59.28
N GLU A 278 47.95 -58.79 -59.66
CA GLU A 278 48.79 -58.01 -58.74
C GLU A 278 48.16 -56.65 -58.39
N LEU A 279 47.48 -56.00 -59.35
CA LEU A 279 46.68 -54.81 -59.03
C LEU A 279 45.54 -55.14 -58.07
N LEU A 280 44.86 -56.28 -58.25
CA LEU A 280 43.82 -56.73 -57.33
C LEU A 280 44.39 -57.05 -55.94
N GLN A 281 45.58 -57.65 -55.83
CA GLN A 281 46.20 -57.94 -54.53
C GLN A 281 46.59 -56.64 -53.78
N ALA A 282 47.19 -55.68 -54.47
CA ALA A 282 47.53 -54.37 -53.89
C ALA A 282 46.27 -53.57 -53.51
N GLU A 283 45.23 -53.66 -54.34
CA GLU A 283 43.94 -53.04 -54.08
C GLU A 283 43.21 -53.69 -52.88
N VAL A 284 43.28 -55.02 -52.74
CA VAL A 284 42.76 -55.72 -51.55
C VAL A 284 43.46 -55.25 -50.29
N SER A 285 44.80 -55.17 -50.25
CA SER A 285 45.52 -54.67 -49.07
C SER A 285 45.23 -53.19 -48.77
N ARG A 286 45.02 -52.36 -49.80
CA ARG A 286 44.61 -50.95 -49.63
C ARG A 286 43.19 -50.85 -49.07
N LEU A 287 42.28 -51.67 -49.56
CA LEU A 287 40.90 -51.74 -49.08
C LEU A 287 40.81 -52.32 -47.66
N GLU A 288 41.66 -53.29 -47.31
CA GLU A 288 41.78 -53.82 -45.94
C GLU A 288 42.30 -52.75 -44.96
N GLY A 289 43.31 -51.97 -45.35
CA GLY A 289 43.78 -50.82 -44.55
C GLY A 289 42.71 -49.73 -44.41
N SER A 290 42.00 -49.41 -45.50
CA SER A 290 40.89 -48.46 -45.47
C SER A 290 39.74 -48.97 -44.58
N LEU A 291 39.37 -50.24 -44.69
CA LEU A 291 38.34 -50.87 -43.86
C LEU A 291 38.75 -50.91 -42.38
N GLY A 292 40.02 -51.15 -42.09
CA GLY A 292 40.58 -51.08 -40.74
C GLY A 292 40.45 -49.67 -40.13
N SER A 293 40.81 -48.63 -40.90
CA SER A 293 40.66 -47.24 -40.46
C SER A 293 39.20 -46.83 -40.25
N VAL A 294 38.31 -47.22 -41.17
CA VAL A 294 36.87 -46.97 -41.05
C VAL A 294 36.29 -47.74 -39.86
N SER A 295 36.72 -48.98 -39.63
CA SER A 295 36.31 -49.75 -38.46
C SER A 295 36.75 -49.12 -37.14
N GLU A 296 37.93 -48.50 -37.09
CA GLU A 296 38.42 -47.82 -35.89
C GLU A 296 37.64 -46.53 -35.63
N THR A 297 37.38 -45.72 -36.67
CA THR A 297 36.53 -44.53 -36.54
C THR A 297 35.09 -44.89 -36.13
N CYS A 298 34.53 -46.00 -36.63
CA CYS A 298 33.21 -46.48 -36.23
C CYS A 298 33.15 -46.86 -34.75
N LYS A 299 34.22 -47.48 -34.21
CA LYS A 299 34.32 -47.77 -32.77
C LYS A 299 34.41 -46.49 -31.94
N GLN A 300 35.21 -45.51 -32.37
CA GLN A 300 35.37 -44.23 -31.69
C GLN A 300 34.04 -43.47 -31.63
N LEU A 301 33.34 -43.34 -32.76
CA LEU A 301 32.02 -42.71 -32.80
C LEU A 301 30.98 -43.46 -31.97
N SER A 302 31.03 -44.81 -31.95
CA SER A 302 30.15 -45.61 -31.10
C SER A 302 30.42 -45.35 -29.61
N GLN A 303 31.69 -45.20 -29.22
CA GLN A 303 32.07 -44.88 -27.85
C GLN A 303 31.65 -43.46 -27.46
N GLU A 304 31.87 -42.48 -28.32
CA GLU A 304 31.43 -41.09 -28.12
C GLU A 304 29.89 -41.00 -27.99
N LEU A 305 29.15 -41.75 -28.82
CA LEU A 305 27.69 -41.83 -28.72
C LEU A 305 27.24 -42.39 -27.37
N VAL A 306 27.91 -43.42 -26.85
CA VAL A 306 27.62 -43.99 -25.52
C VAL A 306 27.91 -42.98 -24.41
N GLU A 307 29.03 -42.25 -24.49
CA GLU A 307 29.37 -41.20 -23.53
C GLU A 307 28.32 -40.07 -23.54
N LYS A 308 27.94 -39.58 -24.73
CA LYS A 308 26.88 -38.57 -24.88
C LYS A 308 25.52 -39.05 -24.39
N CYS A 309 25.20 -40.33 -24.55
CA CYS A 309 23.98 -40.91 -23.96
C CYS A 309 24.05 -40.93 -22.43
N GLY A 310 25.23 -41.16 -21.84
CA GLY A 310 25.47 -41.04 -20.40
C GLY A 310 25.26 -39.63 -19.88
N ASP A 311 25.84 -38.63 -20.55
CA ASP A 311 25.71 -37.21 -20.20
C ASP A 311 24.25 -36.75 -20.26
N LEU A 312 23.52 -37.14 -21.31
CA LEU A 312 22.09 -36.82 -21.46
C LEU A 312 21.26 -37.40 -20.31
N LYS A 313 21.57 -38.62 -19.88
CA LYS A 313 20.88 -39.25 -18.75
C LYS A 313 21.16 -38.53 -17.43
N ALA A 314 22.40 -38.14 -17.17
CA ALA A 314 22.76 -37.37 -15.97
C ALA A 314 22.08 -35.99 -15.95
N MET A 315 21.96 -35.36 -17.11
CA MET A 315 21.22 -34.10 -17.27
C MET A 315 19.72 -34.30 -17.04
N GLU A 316 19.13 -35.39 -17.55
CA GLU A 316 17.73 -35.74 -17.31
C GLU A 316 17.44 -35.97 -15.82
N ASP A 317 18.30 -36.69 -15.11
CA ASP A 317 18.18 -36.92 -13.66
C ASP A 317 18.26 -35.60 -12.87
N SER A 318 19.17 -34.71 -13.24
CA SER A 318 19.28 -33.37 -12.65
C SER A 318 18.03 -32.52 -12.91
N ASN A 319 17.47 -32.58 -14.12
CA ASN A 319 16.22 -31.89 -14.46
C ASN A 319 15.03 -32.44 -13.66
N ASN A 320 14.96 -33.76 -13.46
CA ASN A 320 13.96 -34.38 -12.61
C ASN A 320 14.09 -33.91 -11.14
N GLN A 321 15.32 -33.73 -10.64
CA GLN A 321 15.57 -33.17 -9.32
C GLN A 321 15.06 -31.73 -9.20
N TYR A 322 15.37 -30.85 -10.18
CA TYR A 322 14.86 -29.48 -10.19
C TYR A 322 13.33 -29.44 -10.27
N LYS A 323 12.71 -30.33 -11.05
CA LYS A 323 11.25 -30.44 -11.15
C LYS A 323 10.61 -30.81 -9.80
N MET A 324 11.24 -31.70 -9.04
CA MET A 324 10.79 -32.04 -7.68
C MET A 324 10.95 -30.87 -6.71
N GLU A 325 12.06 -30.15 -6.74
CA GLU A 325 12.27 -28.98 -5.88
C GLU A 325 11.29 -27.85 -6.22
N ILE A 326 11.05 -27.59 -7.51
CA ILE A 326 10.02 -26.64 -7.95
C ILE A 326 8.64 -27.04 -7.42
N LYS A 327 8.29 -28.34 -7.48
CA LYS A 327 7.01 -28.83 -6.92
C LYS A 327 6.94 -28.61 -5.41
N LYS A 328 8.03 -28.87 -4.69
CA LYS A 328 8.14 -28.69 -3.23
C LYS A 328 8.03 -27.22 -2.83
N LEU A 329 8.70 -26.32 -3.55
CA LEU A 329 8.63 -24.87 -3.33
C LEU A 329 7.22 -24.32 -3.61
N LYS A 330 6.57 -24.79 -4.68
CA LYS A 330 5.17 -24.44 -4.96
C LYS A 330 4.22 -24.85 -3.84
N GLU A 331 4.36 -26.07 -3.33
CA GLU A 331 3.56 -26.55 -2.21
C GLU A 331 3.78 -25.71 -0.94
N GLN A 332 5.04 -25.35 -0.65
CA GLN A 332 5.36 -24.48 0.49
C GLN A 332 4.76 -23.08 0.36
N ILE A 333 4.77 -22.50 -0.85
CA ILE A 333 4.14 -21.19 -1.11
C ILE A 333 2.64 -21.28 -0.84
N ILE A 334 1.95 -22.29 -1.39
CA ILE A 334 0.51 -22.49 -1.18
C ILE A 334 0.19 -22.68 0.31
N GLN A 335 0.98 -23.50 1.02
CA GLN A 335 0.79 -23.71 2.45
C GLN A 335 1.00 -22.43 3.26
N ASN A 336 2.01 -21.63 2.92
CA ASN A 336 2.26 -20.35 3.59
C ASN A 336 1.16 -19.33 3.30
N GLU A 337 0.66 -19.25 2.07
CA GLU A 337 -0.49 -18.41 1.70
C GLU A 337 -1.74 -18.81 2.50
N GLN A 338 -2.02 -20.11 2.62
CA GLN A 338 -3.14 -20.60 3.44
C GLN A 338 -2.97 -20.24 4.92
N ASN A 339 -1.77 -20.42 5.48
CA ASN A 339 -1.48 -20.07 6.87
C ASN A 339 -1.65 -18.55 7.11
N TYR A 340 -1.15 -17.73 6.19
CA TYR A 340 -1.33 -16.28 6.23
C TYR A 340 -2.81 -15.88 6.14
N ASN A 341 -3.56 -16.46 5.21
CA ASN A 341 -4.99 -16.21 5.07
C ASN A 341 -5.79 -16.59 6.32
N CYS A 342 -5.48 -17.72 6.95
CA CYS A 342 -6.09 -18.13 8.23
C CYS A 342 -5.79 -17.12 9.35
N ALA A 343 -4.54 -16.65 9.45
CA ALA A 343 -4.16 -15.63 10.45
C ALA A 343 -4.86 -14.28 10.18
N LEU A 344 -4.95 -13.88 8.91
CA LEU A 344 -5.60 -12.64 8.49
C LEU A 344 -7.11 -12.66 8.80
N GLU A 345 -7.80 -13.75 8.48
CA GLU A 345 -9.22 -13.91 8.83
C GLU A 345 -9.43 -13.96 10.35
N GLY A 346 -8.50 -14.55 11.10
CA GLY A 346 -8.49 -14.48 12.57
C GLY A 346 -8.41 -13.04 13.10
N MET A 347 -7.50 -12.23 12.57
CA MET A 347 -7.39 -10.81 12.94
C MET A 347 -8.63 -10.02 12.54
N LYS A 348 -9.18 -10.24 11.36
CA LYS A 348 -10.40 -9.59 10.87
C LYS A 348 -11.62 -9.92 11.76
N MET A 349 -11.70 -11.15 12.25
CA MET A 349 -12.74 -11.56 13.20
C MET A 349 -12.59 -10.81 14.54
N GLU A 350 -11.37 -10.69 15.08
CA GLU A 350 -11.14 -9.95 16.32
C GLU A 350 -11.40 -8.44 16.15
N ILE A 351 -10.99 -7.84 15.03
CA ILE A 351 -11.32 -6.45 14.70
C ILE A 351 -12.84 -6.25 14.65
N SER A 352 -13.57 -7.15 13.99
CA SER A 352 -15.03 -7.10 13.90
C SER A 352 -15.70 -7.24 15.27
N LYS A 353 -15.14 -8.08 16.14
CA LYS A 353 -15.60 -8.26 17.52
C LYS A 353 -15.34 -7.01 18.36
N LEU A 354 -14.11 -6.47 18.34
CA LEU A 354 -13.75 -5.25 19.07
C LEU A 354 -14.58 -4.04 18.59
N THR A 355 -14.85 -3.94 17.29
CA THR A 355 -15.71 -2.90 16.72
C THR A 355 -17.14 -2.99 17.27
N ARG A 356 -17.71 -4.21 17.36
CA ARG A 356 -19.03 -4.42 17.97
C ARG A 356 -19.04 -4.07 19.46
N GLU A 357 -18.01 -4.48 20.20
CA GLU A 357 -17.90 -4.15 21.63
C GLU A 357 -17.75 -2.65 21.86
N LEU A 358 -16.98 -1.94 21.02
CA LEU A 358 -16.86 -0.50 21.09
C LEU A 358 -18.20 0.18 20.86
N HIS A 359 -18.91 -0.18 19.79
CA HIS A 359 -20.23 0.38 19.50
C HIS A 359 -21.23 0.12 20.64
N GLN A 360 -21.19 -1.06 21.27
CA GLN A 360 -22.00 -1.35 22.47
C GLN A 360 -21.63 -0.46 23.66
N ARG A 361 -20.34 -0.19 23.88
CA ARG A 361 -19.89 0.76 24.91
C ARG A 361 -20.38 2.17 24.62
N ASP A 362 -20.33 2.63 23.38
CA ASP A 362 -20.79 3.96 22.98
C ASP A 362 -22.31 4.11 23.22
N ILE A 363 -23.11 3.09 22.89
CA ILE A 363 -24.54 3.05 23.20
C ILE A 363 -24.77 3.12 24.72
N ALA A 364 -24.00 2.35 25.50
CA ALA A 364 -24.12 2.34 26.96
C ALA A 364 -23.76 3.70 27.57
N ILE A 365 -22.69 4.33 27.08
CA ILE A 365 -22.27 5.68 27.51
C ILE A 365 -23.37 6.68 27.15
N ALA A 366 -23.87 6.70 25.92
CA ALA A 366 -24.94 7.60 25.51
C ALA A 366 -26.19 7.45 26.39
N SER A 367 -26.55 6.21 26.76
CA SER A 367 -27.68 5.92 27.65
C SER A 367 -27.46 6.41 29.09
N VAL A 368 -26.26 6.21 29.64
CA VAL A 368 -25.89 6.70 30.97
C VAL A 368 -25.79 8.23 30.99
N THR A 369 -25.23 8.85 29.95
CA THR A 369 -25.15 10.32 29.84
C THR A 369 -26.54 10.92 29.68
N GLY A 370 -27.44 10.31 28.91
CA GLY A 370 -28.83 10.73 28.78
C GLY A 370 -29.56 10.69 30.12
N SER A 371 -29.54 9.55 30.80
CA SER A 371 -30.17 9.41 32.13
C SER A 371 -29.55 10.33 33.19
N SER A 372 -28.23 10.55 33.15
CA SER A 372 -27.54 11.50 34.03
C SER A 372 -28.00 12.94 33.81
N SER A 373 -28.15 13.36 32.55
CA SER A 373 -28.66 14.70 32.20
C SER A 373 -30.11 14.87 32.65
N GLU A 374 -30.92 13.81 32.55
CA GLU A 374 -32.32 13.81 32.96
C GLU A 374 -32.46 13.98 34.48
N VAL A 375 -31.62 13.26 35.25
CA VAL A 375 -31.53 13.41 36.72
C VAL A 375 -30.99 14.80 37.09
N GLU A 376 -29.99 15.32 36.39
CA GLU A 376 -29.46 16.67 36.64
C GLU A 376 -30.53 17.74 36.42
N HIS A 377 -31.28 17.65 35.32
CA HIS A 377 -32.39 18.58 35.04
C HIS A 377 -33.47 18.48 36.12
N HIS A 378 -33.81 17.27 36.58
CA HIS A 378 -34.76 17.08 37.67
C HIS A 378 -34.29 17.76 38.97
N LEU A 379 -33.03 17.56 39.35
CA LEU A 379 -32.45 18.18 40.55
C LEU A 379 -32.40 19.71 40.45
N ARG A 380 -32.05 20.26 39.27
CA ARG A 380 -32.07 21.71 39.02
C ARG A 380 -33.47 22.29 39.19
N SER A 381 -34.50 21.63 38.63
CA SER A 381 -35.89 22.06 38.79
C SER A 381 -36.37 22.02 40.24
N GLU A 382 -36.00 20.98 41.00
CA GLU A 382 -36.33 20.91 42.43
C GLU A 382 -35.59 21.97 43.26
N LEU A 383 -34.35 22.31 42.91
CA LEU A 383 -33.60 23.41 43.52
C LEU A 383 -34.29 24.76 43.28
N GLU A 384 -34.70 25.05 42.05
CA GLU A 384 -35.42 26.28 41.70
C GLU A 384 -36.75 26.40 42.44
N LYS A 385 -37.49 25.27 42.59
CA LYS A 385 -38.71 25.23 43.43
C LYS A 385 -38.42 25.45 44.92
N ALA A 386 -37.28 25.01 45.42
CA ALA A 386 -36.89 25.27 46.81
C ALA A 386 -36.49 26.73 47.00
N GLU A 387 -35.79 27.32 46.03
CA GLU A 387 -35.36 28.72 46.04
C GLU A 387 -36.56 29.67 46.00
N THR A 388 -37.53 29.44 45.11
CA THR A 388 -38.78 30.21 45.06
C THR A 388 -39.54 30.17 46.39
N LYS A 389 -39.63 29.00 47.04
CA LYS A 389 -40.23 28.89 48.39
C LYS A 389 -39.46 29.71 49.43
N ILE A 390 -38.12 29.75 49.37
CA ILE A 390 -37.32 30.56 50.31
C ILE A 390 -37.61 32.05 50.10
N VAL A 391 -37.72 32.50 48.85
CA VAL A 391 -38.10 33.88 48.51
C VAL A 391 -39.49 34.20 49.05
N ASP A 392 -40.48 33.33 48.83
CA ASP A 392 -41.84 33.51 49.36
C ASP A 392 -41.86 33.62 50.89
N HIS A 393 -41.09 32.77 51.60
CA HIS A 393 -40.98 32.85 53.07
C HIS A 393 -40.34 34.16 53.52
N ARG A 394 -39.33 34.66 52.78
CA ARG A 394 -38.70 35.95 53.08
C ARG A 394 -39.68 37.10 52.92
N ASP A 395 -40.49 37.09 51.86
CA ASP A 395 -41.51 38.10 51.62
C ASP A 395 -42.60 38.09 52.70
N ILE A 396 -43.01 36.89 53.15
CA ILE A 396 -43.93 36.74 54.29
C ILE A 396 -43.32 37.36 55.55
N LEU A 397 -42.04 37.11 55.84
CA LEU A 397 -41.37 37.70 57.01
C LEU A 397 -41.31 39.23 56.95
N ILE A 398 -41.00 39.80 55.78
CA ILE A 398 -40.99 41.25 55.57
C ILE A 398 -42.39 41.85 55.79
N GLN A 399 -43.44 41.21 55.25
CA GLN A 399 -44.83 41.65 55.47
C GLN A 399 -45.22 41.58 56.95
N LEU A 400 -44.81 40.52 57.65
CA LEU A 400 -45.09 40.33 59.07
C LEU A 400 -44.41 41.40 59.92
N GLU A 401 -43.17 41.77 59.59
CA GLU A 401 -42.44 42.86 60.26
C GLU A 401 -43.06 44.24 59.99
N ALA A 402 -43.49 44.51 58.76
CA ALA A 402 -44.21 45.73 58.40
C ALA A 402 -45.52 45.87 59.19
N LEU A 403 -46.34 44.81 59.23
CA LEU A 403 -47.58 44.78 60.03
C LEU A 403 -47.29 44.94 61.53
N ARG A 404 -46.16 44.44 62.02
CA ARG A 404 -45.75 44.61 63.41
C ARG A 404 -45.40 46.07 63.72
N LEU A 405 -44.74 46.75 62.79
CA LEU A 405 -44.39 48.16 62.90
C LEU A 405 -45.65 49.04 62.84
N GLU A 406 -46.57 48.74 61.93
CA GLU A 406 -47.86 49.43 61.83
C GLU A 406 -48.69 49.24 63.11
N ASN A 407 -48.81 48.01 63.62
CA ASN A 407 -49.49 47.77 64.90
C ASN A 407 -48.85 48.54 66.06
N LYS A 408 -47.53 48.68 66.08
CA LYS A 408 -46.83 49.48 67.08
C LYS A 408 -47.19 50.97 66.95
N GLN A 409 -47.19 51.50 65.73
CA GLN A 409 -47.58 52.89 65.45
C GLN A 409 -49.03 53.16 65.81
N LEU A 410 -49.96 52.26 65.43
CA LEU A 410 -51.37 52.35 65.76
C LEU A 410 -51.57 52.34 67.28
N SER A 411 -50.90 51.44 68.00
CA SER A 411 -50.93 51.38 69.46
C SER A 411 -50.40 52.67 70.11
N GLU A 412 -49.31 53.23 69.57
CA GLU A 412 -48.76 54.53 70.03
C GLU A 412 -49.74 55.69 69.76
N THR A 413 -50.38 55.73 68.58
CA THR A 413 -51.42 56.73 68.30
C THR A 413 -52.66 56.58 69.18
N LEU A 414 -53.10 55.35 69.47
CA LEU A 414 -54.18 55.07 70.42
C LEU A 414 -53.84 55.58 71.82
N MET A 415 -52.62 55.29 72.30
CA MET A 415 -52.14 55.79 73.60
C MET A 415 -52.06 57.32 73.65
N ASN A 416 -51.68 57.96 72.53
CA ASN A 416 -51.64 59.41 72.39
C ASN A 416 -53.06 60.04 72.29
N MET A 417 -54.04 59.33 71.74
CA MET A 417 -55.44 59.75 71.70
C MET A 417 -56.15 59.57 73.06
N GLU A 418 -55.81 58.52 73.81
CA GLU A 418 -56.32 58.29 75.18
C GLU A 418 -55.78 59.29 76.22
N SER A 419 -54.76 60.08 75.87
CA SER A 419 -54.15 61.10 76.74
C SER A 419 -54.59 62.55 76.46
N GLY A 420 -55.51 62.77 75.50
CA GLY A 420 -56.11 64.09 75.20
C GLY A 420 -57.48 64.31 75.89
N PRO A 421 -57.85 65.56 76.24
CA PRO A 421 -59.13 65.83 76.89
C PRO A 421 -60.29 65.55 75.94
N VAL A 422 -61.24 64.77 76.42
CA VAL A 422 -62.50 64.41 75.75
C VAL A 422 -63.27 65.68 75.38
N GLY A 423 -63.41 65.92 74.08
CA GLY A 423 -64.22 67.02 73.54
C GLY A 423 -64.43 66.87 72.03
N GLU A 424 -65.65 66.46 71.66
CA GLU A 424 -66.32 66.69 70.37
C GLU A 424 -65.50 66.49 69.08
N MET A 425 -65.60 65.30 68.48
CA MET A 425 -65.11 65.06 67.11
C MET A 425 -66.12 64.25 66.29
N GLU A 426 -67.39 64.67 66.30
CA GLU A 426 -68.45 64.04 65.48
C GLU A 426 -68.58 64.64 64.07
N VAL A 427 -67.81 65.70 63.75
CA VAL A 427 -67.88 66.41 62.45
C VAL A 427 -66.85 65.91 61.40
N PRO A 428 -65.65 65.39 61.75
CA PRO A 428 -64.70 64.84 60.76
C PRO A 428 -65.05 63.43 60.26
N LEU A 429 -65.91 62.70 60.97
CA LEU A 429 -66.23 61.30 60.65
C LEU A 429 -67.02 61.15 59.35
N THR A 430 -67.86 62.12 58.99
CA THR A 430 -68.63 62.08 57.73
C THR A 430 -67.76 62.32 56.50
N GLU A 431 -66.83 63.29 56.53
CA GLU A 431 -65.92 63.54 55.40
C GLU A 431 -64.93 62.38 55.20
N ILE A 432 -64.42 61.78 56.29
CA ILE A 432 -63.54 60.60 56.21
C ILE A 432 -64.32 59.42 55.62
N ARG A 433 -65.55 59.18 56.10
CA ARG A 433 -66.43 58.12 55.58
C ARG A 433 -66.71 58.30 54.09
N ASP A 434 -67.00 59.52 53.64
CA ASP A 434 -67.27 59.80 52.23
C ASP A 434 -66.02 59.65 51.36
N SER A 435 -64.84 60.04 51.86
CA SER A 435 -63.56 59.80 51.17
C SER A 435 -63.25 58.30 51.05
N TYR A 436 -63.57 57.52 52.08
CA TYR A 436 -63.35 56.08 52.11
C TYR A 436 -64.30 55.37 51.15
N ILE A 437 -65.58 55.78 51.12
CA ILE A 437 -66.57 55.29 50.15
C ILE A 437 -66.12 55.61 48.71
N LYS A 438 -65.60 56.81 48.46
CA LYS A 438 -65.09 57.20 47.14
C LYS A 438 -63.87 56.37 46.71
N SER A 439 -62.92 56.15 47.61
CA SER A 439 -61.75 55.30 47.34
C SER A 439 -62.14 53.84 47.11
N ILE A 440 -63.08 53.30 47.89
CA ILE A 440 -63.63 51.95 47.67
C ILE A 440 -64.29 51.85 46.30
N ASN A 441 -65.09 52.83 45.90
CA ASN A 441 -65.74 52.83 44.59
C ASN A 441 -64.72 52.92 43.44
N ASN A 442 -63.68 53.76 43.57
CA ASN A 442 -62.61 53.84 42.58
C ASN A 442 -61.87 52.50 42.44
N LEU A 443 -61.47 51.88 43.57
CA LEU A 443 -60.84 50.57 43.58
C LEU A 443 -61.77 49.49 43.01
N ALA A 444 -63.07 49.55 43.26
CA ALA A 444 -64.03 48.63 42.68
C ALA A 444 -64.12 48.79 41.15
N THR A 445 -64.08 50.02 40.63
CA THR A 445 -64.07 50.27 39.17
C THR A 445 -62.76 49.83 38.52
N GLU A 446 -61.62 50.08 39.16
CA GLU A 446 -60.30 49.63 38.70
C GLU A 446 -60.21 48.10 38.71
N ASN A 447 -60.71 47.45 39.76
CA ASN A 447 -60.77 45.98 39.84
C ASN A 447 -61.66 45.38 38.74
N GLN A 448 -62.79 46.04 38.42
CA GLN A 448 -63.63 45.64 37.28
C GLN A 448 -62.92 45.86 35.93
N GLN A 449 -62.11 46.91 35.79
CA GLN A 449 -61.31 47.15 34.59
C GLN A 449 -60.22 46.08 34.44
N LEU A 450 -59.43 45.83 35.49
CA LEU A 450 -58.39 44.81 35.48
C LEU A 450 -58.94 43.40 35.18
N LYS A 451 -60.13 43.08 35.70
CA LYS A 451 -60.82 41.82 35.35
C LYS A 451 -61.17 41.73 33.87
N ARG A 452 -61.59 42.84 33.24
CA ARG A 452 -61.86 42.89 31.80
C ARG A 452 -60.57 42.74 30.99
N ASP A 453 -59.53 43.48 31.35
CA ASP A 453 -58.23 43.42 30.65
C ASP A 453 -57.59 42.03 30.78
N LEU A 454 -57.73 41.37 31.93
CA LEU A 454 -57.24 40.01 32.14
C LEU A 454 -57.99 38.98 31.28
N ILE A 455 -59.29 39.15 31.08
CA ILE A 455 -60.07 38.32 30.14
C ILE A 455 -59.61 38.59 28.70
N GLU A 456 -59.40 39.85 28.32
CA GLU A 456 -58.93 40.21 26.98
C GLU A 456 -57.54 39.63 26.68
N ILE A 457 -56.57 39.80 27.59
CA ILE A 457 -55.23 39.26 27.43
C ILE A 457 -55.26 37.73 27.35
N LYS A 458 -56.07 37.07 28.20
CA LYS A 458 -56.25 35.61 28.12
C LYS A 458 -56.77 35.17 26.76
N SER A 459 -57.80 35.84 26.24
CA SER A 459 -58.35 35.51 24.92
C SER A 459 -57.33 35.72 23.79
N ARG A 460 -56.52 36.79 23.85
CA ARG A 460 -55.46 37.03 22.87
C ARG A 460 -54.35 35.98 22.95
N LEU A 461 -53.95 35.60 24.16
CA LEU A 461 -52.93 34.57 24.37
C LEU A 461 -53.41 33.21 23.83
N GLU A 462 -54.67 32.86 24.05
CA GLU A 462 -55.30 31.64 23.55
C GLU A 462 -55.35 31.63 22.01
N CYS A 463 -55.69 32.76 21.37
CA CYS A 463 -55.58 32.88 19.91
C CYS A 463 -54.15 32.68 19.39
N PHE A 464 -53.13 33.24 20.05
CA PHE A 464 -51.74 33.04 19.64
C PHE A 464 -51.27 31.59 19.82
N ALA A 465 -51.73 30.91 20.87
CA ALA A 465 -51.42 29.50 21.10
C ALA A 465 -52.05 28.59 20.03
N HIS A 466 -53.30 28.87 19.62
CA HIS A 466 -53.93 28.14 18.52
C HIS A 466 -53.21 28.34 17.19
N VAL A 467 -52.82 29.58 16.85
CA VAL A 467 -52.08 29.86 15.60
C VAL A 467 -50.70 29.19 15.58
N SER A 468 -49.98 29.17 16.70
CA SER A 468 -48.68 28.49 16.76
C SER A 468 -48.80 26.96 16.69
N GLN A 469 -49.87 26.40 17.26
CA GLN A 469 -50.18 24.99 17.17
C GLN A 469 -50.54 24.59 15.73
N ASP A 470 -51.43 25.33 15.07
CA ASP A 470 -51.84 25.07 13.68
C ASP A 470 -50.64 25.14 12.71
N ASN A 471 -49.76 26.13 12.90
CA ASN A 471 -48.54 26.25 12.10
C ASN A 471 -47.59 25.06 12.31
N SER A 472 -47.45 24.57 13.54
CA SER A 472 -46.60 23.42 13.85
C SER A 472 -47.17 22.13 13.24
N GLU A 473 -48.49 21.97 13.28
CA GLU A 473 -49.20 20.81 12.72
C GLU A 473 -49.17 20.82 11.18
N HIS A 474 -49.26 21.99 10.54
CA HIS A 474 -49.08 22.14 9.09
C HIS A 474 -47.68 21.69 8.64
N VAL A 475 -46.62 22.18 9.30
CA VAL A 475 -45.23 21.81 8.96
C VAL A 475 -44.99 20.31 9.19
N PHE A 476 -45.57 19.74 10.25
CA PHE A 476 -45.49 18.32 10.51
C PHE A 476 -46.14 17.49 9.39
N ASN A 477 -47.36 17.84 8.99
CA ASN A 477 -48.10 17.14 7.93
C ASN A 477 -47.42 17.23 6.56
N GLU A 478 -46.86 18.40 6.21
CA GLU A 478 -46.12 18.61 4.97
C GLU A 478 -44.85 17.77 4.93
N THR A 479 -44.10 17.73 6.04
CA THR A 479 -42.89 16.90 6.18
C THR A 479 -43.24 15.40 6.08
N HIS A 480 -44.36 14.99 6.67
CA HIS A 480 -44.81 13.59 6.63
C HIS A 480 -45.32 13.15 5.26
N SER A 481 -45.82 14.07 4.43
CA SER A 481 -46.23 13.78 3.05
C SER A 481 -45.05 13.58 2.10
N ILE A 482 -43.94 14.30 2.30
CA ILE A 482 -42.77 14.26 1.39
C ILE A 482 -41.87 13.04 1.65
N LEU A 483 -41.84 12.55 2.89
CA LEU A 483 -40.92 11.49 3.32
C LEU A 483 -41.11 10.14 2.58
N PRO A 484 -42.34 9.66 2.29
CA PRO A 484 -42.55 8.43 1.54
C PRO A 484 -42.14 8.55 0.06
N GLU A 485 -42.34 9.72 -0.56
CA GLU A 485 -41.97 9.96 -1.95
C GLU A 485 -40.45 9.94 -2.14
N LEU A 486 -39.72 10.57 -1.21
CA LEU A 486 -38.26 10.56 -1.22
C LEU A 486 -37.72 9.13 -1.07
N LYS A 487 -38.26 8.37 -0.11
CA LYS A 487 -37.89 6.96 0.12
C LYS A 487 -38.17 6.07 -1.09
N ASN A 488 -39.30 6.27 -1.77
CA ASN A 488 -39.65 5.52 -2.99
C ASN A 488 -38.77 5.92 -4.20
N SER A 489 -38.33 7.18 -4.28
CA SER A 489 -37.40 7.64 -5.32
C SER A 489 -36.00 7.04 -5.14
N GLU A 490 -35.54 6.92 -3.89
CA GLU A 490 -34.26 6.31 -3.55
C GLU A 490 -34.28 4.81 -3.81
N TYR A 491 -35.37 4.11 -3.45
CA TYR A 491 -35.55 2.68 -3.73
C TYR A 491 -35.55 2.36 -5.24
N ARG A 492 -36.17 3.22 -6.07
CA ARG A 492 -36.09 3.06 -7.53
C ARG A 492 -34.66 3.23 -8.05
N ARG A 493 -33.95 4.26 -7.59
CA ARG A 493 -32.57 4.53 -8.01
C ARG A 493 -31.62 3.38 -7.66
N THR A 494 -31.75 2.79 -6.46
CA THR A 494 -30.90 1.67 -6.05
C THR A 494 -31.21 0.40 -6.84
N HIS A 495 -32.50 0.13 -7.10
CA HIS A 495 -32.91 -1.01 -7.92
C HIS A 495 -32.42 -0.89 -9.38
N GLU A 496 -32.51 0.30 -9.98
CA GLU A 496 -32.00 0.56 -11.34
C GLU A 496 -30.48 0.35 -11.42
N LEU A 497 -29.73 0.83 -10.43
CA LEU A 497 -28.28 0.64 -10.37
C LEU A 497 -27.89 -0.84 -10.22
N GLN A 498 -28.60 -1.58 -9.37
CA GLN A 498 -28.36 -3.01 -9.16
C GLN A 498 -28.68 -3.83 -10.41
N HIS A 499 -29.76 -3.51 -11.12
CA HIS A 499 -30.10 -4.15 -12.39
C HIS A 499 -29.03 -3.87 -13.46
N SER A 500 -28.55 -2.63 -13.56
CA SER A 500 -27.50 -2.27 -14.52
C SER A 500 -26.19 -3.01 -14.25
N GLN A 501 -25.81 -3.17 -12.97
CA GLN A 501 -24.63 -3.94 -12.59
C GLN A 501 -24.80 -5.43 -12.92
N GLN A 502 -25.99 -6.00 -12.68
CA GLN A 502 -26.29 -7.40 -13.02
C GLN A 502 -26.27 -7.65 -14.53
N GLU A 503 -26.73 -6.69 -15.34
CA GLU A 503 -26.68 -6.79 -16.79
C GLU A 503 -25.23 -6.77 -17.31
N GLU A 504 -24.35 -5.97 -16.70
CA GLU A 504 -22.92 -5.98 -17.05
C GLU A 504 -22.20 -7.26 -16.65
N THR A 505 -22.52 -7.82 -15.48
CA THR A 505 -21.95 -9.10 -15.05
C THR A 505 -22.42 -10.25 -15.94
N GLU A 506 -23.68 -10.26 -16.38
CA GLU A 506 -24.20 -11.24 -17.35
C GLU A 506 -23.53 -11.08 -18.73
N LYS A 507 -23.32 -9.85 -19.21
CA LYS A 507 -22.57 -9.61 -20.46
C LYS A 507 -21.15 -10.14 -20.38
N LEU A 508 -20.46 -9.90 -19.27
CA LEU A 508 -19.10 -10.37 -19.04
C LEU A 508 -19.06 -11.91 -18.93
N GLN A 509 -20.03 -12.52 -18.23
CA GLN A 509 -20.15 -13.96 -18.13
C GLN A 509 -20.44 -14.62 -19.48
N ASN A 510 -21.32 -14.03 -20.29
CA ASN A 510 -21.61 -14.52 -21.64
C ASN A 510 -20.40 -14.36 -22.59
N HIS A 511 -19.60 -13.31 -22.41
CA HIS A 511 -18.34 -13.16 -23.14
C HIS A 511 -17.36 -14.30 -22.85
N TYR A 512 -17.17 -14.64 -21.57
CA TYR A 512 -16.32 -15.76 -21.16
C TYR A 512 -16.88 -17.14 -21.59
N MET A 513 -18.21 -17.30 -21.59
CA MET A 513 -18.87 -18.55 -22.02
C MET A 513 -18.79 -18.74 -23.54
N GLY A 514 -18.86 -17.66 -24.31
CA GLY A 514 -18.67 -17.66 -25.76
C GLY A 514 -17.24 -18.02 -26.18
N GLU A 515 -16.24 -17.59 -25.41
CA GLU A 515 -14.84 -17.96 -25.63
C GLU A 515 -14.57 -19.45 -25.33
N TRP A 516 -15.23 -20.02 -24.32
CA TRP A 516 -15.11 -21.45 -24.00
C TRP A 516 -15.81 -22.38 -25.00
N GLY A 517 -16.86 -21.91 -25.69
CA GLY A 517 -17.57 -22.68 -26.73
C GLY A 517 -16.78 -22.87 -28.04
N ALA A 518 -15.70 -22.11 -28.26
CA ALA A 518 -14.88 -22.18 -29.48
C ALA A 518 -13.80 -23.28 -29.45
N LEU A 519 -13.53 -23.89 -28.29
CA LEU A 519 -12.58 -25.00 -28.13
C LEU A 519 -13.33 -26.30 -27.84
N ASN A 520 -13.88 -26.91 -28.89
CA ASN A 520 -14.35 -28.30 -28.85
C ASN A 520 -13.15 -29.26 -28.88
N ILE A 521 -12.90 -29.99 -27.79
CA ILE A 521 -12.15 -31.25 -27.79
C ILE A 521 -12.99 -32.32 -27.06
N PRO A 522 -13.17 -33.54 -27.61
CA PRO A 522 -14.09 -34.52 -27.04
C PRO A 522 -13.48 -35.36 -25.90
N HIS A 523 -14.36 -35.70 -24.94
CA HIS A 523 -14.38 -36.87 -24.06
C HIS A 523 -13.31 -37.01 -22.96
N LEU A 524 -13.75 -36.90 -21.69
CA LEU A 524 -13.73 -38.01 -20.73
C LEU A 524 -14.68 -37.73 -19.56
N SER A 525 -15.66 -38.61 -19.42
CA SER A 525 -16.67 -38.62 -18.37
C SER A 525 -16.11 -39.29 -17.12
N VAL A 526 -16.08 -38.59 -15.98
CA VAL A 526 -16.13 -39.18 -14.64
C VAL A 526 -17.04 -38.30 -13.79
N GLY A 527 -18.15 -38.89 -13.33
CA GLY A 527 -19.24 -38.19 -12.69
C GLY A 527 -19.05 -37.94 -11.20
N MET A 528 -19.90 -37.07 -10.66
CA MET A 528 -20.40 -37.08 -9.29
C MET A 528 -21.76 -36.36 -9.27
N ASN A 529 -22.74 -36.98 -8.62
CA ASN A 529 -24.15 -36.60 -8.56
C ASN A 529 -24.40 -35.27 -7.83
N PRO A 530 -25.52 -34.57 -8.13
CA PRO A 530 -25.96 -33.39 -7.39
C PRO A 530 -26.87 -33.78 -6.22
N ALA A 531 -26.67 -33.16 -5.06
CA ALA A 531 -27.65 -33.14 -3.98
C ALA A 531 -28.17 -31.72 -3.82
N SER A 532 -29.45 -31.55 -4.14
CA SER A 532 -30.26 -30.37 -3.84
C SER A 532 -30.36 -30.13 -2.33
N SER A 533 -30.28 -28.87 -1.89
CA SER A 533 -31.10 -28.43 -0.76
C SER A 533 -31.38 -26.94 -0.82
N ALA A 534 -32.66 -26.63 -0.66
CA ALA A 534 -33.33 -25.36 -0.84
C ALA A 534 -32.97 -24.26 0.17
N PHE A 535 -33.18 -23.03 -0.29
CA PHE A 535 -33.45 -21.84 0.51
C PHE A 535 -34.59 -22.08 1.53
N ILE A 536 -34.35 -21.76 2.80
CA ILE A 536 -35.37 -21.26 3.73
C ILE A 536 -34.71 -20.18 4.60
N GLY A 537 -35.21 -18.95 4.48
CA GLY A 537 -34.92 -17.88 5.43
C GLY A 537 -35.76 -18.02 6.68
N LEU A 538 -35.19 -17.69 7.85
CA LEU A 538 -35.97 -17.38 9.05
C LEU A 538 -35.31 -16.27 9.87
N SER A 539 -36.18 -15.32 10.22
CA SER A 539 -36.05 -14.18 11.12
C SER A 539 -35.60 -14.56 12.54
N PRO A 540 -34.88 -13.69 13.27
CA PRO A 540 -34.57 -13.93 14.67
C PRO A 540 -35.80 -13.66 15.55
N GLN A 541 -36.21 -14.68 16.29
CA GLN A 541 -37.17 -14.57 17.38
C GLN A 541 -36.46 -14.23 18.69
N ILE A 542 -37.11 -13.34 19.42
CA ILE A 542 -36.82 -12.88 20.77
C ILE A 542 -36.75 -14.10 21.71
N SER A 543 -35.71 -14.21 22.54
CA SER A 543 -35.80 -14.98 23.77
C SER A 543 -35.18 -14.24 24.95
N THR A 544 -36.07 -13.94 25.87
CA THR A 544 -35.88 -13.34 27.18
C THR A 544 -35.46 -14.44 28.15
N TYR A 545 -34.26 -14.33 28.74
CA TYR A 545 -33.95 -15.01 29.99
C TYR A 545 -33.25 -14.05 30.94
N SER A 546 -34.02 -13.67 31.94
CA SER A 546 -33.63 -12.97 33.15
C SER A 546 -33.12 -13.98 34.17
N SER A 547 -32.05 -13.64 34.89
CA SER A 547 -31.89 -13.94 36.32
C SER A 547 -30.74 -13.13 36.93
N THR A 548 -31.16 -12.07 37.63
CA THR A 548 -30.75 -11.61 38.98
C THR A 548 -29.45 -12.15 39.58
N LEU A 549 -28.60 -11.24 40.07
CA LEU A 549 -28.21 -11.13 41.49
C LEU A 549 -27.54 -9.77 41.77
N SER A 550 -27.98 -9.20 42.89
CA SER A 550 -27.74 -7.85 43.43
C SER A 550 -26.33 -7.57 43.94
N LEU A 551 -25.97 -6.28 44.07
CA LEU A 551 -25.78 -5.59 45.37
C LEU A 551 -25.31 -4.13 45.20
N ASN A 552 -26.10 -3.22 45.78
CA ASN A 552 -25.77 -2.01 46.56
C ASN A 552 -24.62 -1.07 46.12
N SER A 553 -24.94 0.22 45.94
CA SER A 553 -24.28 1.32 46.69
C SER A 553 -24.96 2.68 46.44
N ASP A 554 -25.71 3.16 47.43
CA ASP A 554 -26.01 4.59 47.62
C ASP A 554 -24.79 5.28 48.26
N PHE A 555 -24.41 6.48 47.78
CA PHE A 555 -24.18 7.71 48.56
C PHE A 555 -23.60 8.84 47.66
N PHE A 556 -24.38 9.92 47.51
CA PHE A 556 -24.00 11.29 47.11
C PHE A 556 -23.01 11.91 48.15
N MET A 557 -22.22 12.98 47.95
CA MET A 557 -22.37 14.29 47.29
C MET A 557 -20.96 15.04 47.30
N PRO A 558 -20.78 16.33 46.89
CA PRO A 558 -19.67 16.83 46.05
C PRO A 558 -18.78 17.89 46.77
N MET A 559 -17.81 18.49 46.08
CA MET A 559 -17.37 19.84 46.46
C MET A 559 -16.90 20.70 45.28
N ALA A 560 -17.16 21.98 45.46
CA ALA A 560 -17.18 23.08 44.50
C ALA A 560 -15.81 23.72 44.23
N ILE A 561 -15.89 24.65 43.28
CA ILE A 561 -14.93 25.67 42.83
C ILE A 561 -14.21 26.37 43.99
N ASP A 562 -12.92 26.66 43.83
CA ASP A 562 -12.39 27.96 44.27
C ASP A 562 -11.34 28.51 43.29
N VAL A 563 -11.47 29.82 43.06
CA VAL A 563 -10.65 30.70 42.25
C VAL A 563 -9.99 31.65 43.22
N ASN A 564 -8.66 31.78 43.17
CA ASN A 564 -7.84 32.95 43.53
C ASN A 564 -6.41 32.45 43.84
N GLU A 565 -5.32 33.21 43.75
CA GLU A 565 -4.89 34.46 43.09
C GLU A 565 -3.48 34.67 43.69
N ALA A 566 -2.53 35.20 42.90
CA ALA A 566 -1.25 35.79 43.34
C ALA A 566 -0.20 34.86 44.00
N ASP A 567 1.11 35.07 43.91
CA ASP A 567 2.01 35.93 43.13
C ASP A 567 3.47 35.50 43.44
N PHE A 568 4.40 36.08 42.67
CA PHE A 568 5.86 36.22 42.86
C PHE A 568 6.76 35.10 42.31
N SER A 569 7.39 35.30 41.14
CA SER A 569 8.66 36.05 40.88
C SER A 569 9.87 35.23 41.33
N ASP A 570 11.01 35.14 40.66
CA ASP A 570 11.85 36.06 39.87
C ASP A 570 12.92 35.13 39.21
N SER A 571 13.66 35.40 38.14
CA SER A 571 14.47 36.56 37.82
C SER A 571 15.19 36.28 36.49
N MET A 572 15.35 37.30 35.65
CA MET A 572 16.66 37.79 35.15
C MET A 572 16.42 38.86 34.08
N SER A 573 16.63 40.10 34.52
CA SER A 573 17.05 41.29 33.76
C SER A 573 18.27 40.97 32.85
N GLU A 574 18.71 41.74 31.87
CA GLU A 574 18.68 43.18 31.61
C GLU A 574 19.36 43.39 30.23
N SER A 575 18.85 44.26 29.36
CA SER A 575 19.66 45.28 28.64
C SER A 575 18.82 46.02 27.58
N ASP A 576 18.62 47.31 27.86
CA ASP A 576 18.20 48.42 26.99
C ASP A 576 19.15 48.59 25.77
N ALA A 577 18.91 49.33 24.68
CA ALA A 577 18.03 50.44 24.29
C ALA A 577 18.08 50.49 22.73
N ALA A 578 17.31 51.22 21.91
CA ALA A 578 16.31 52.25 22.04
C ALA A 578 15.56 52.39 20.68
N LEU A 579 14.27 52.69 20.78
CA LEU A 579 13.47 53.64 19.98
C LEU A 579 13.58 53.67 18.44
N SER A 580 12.52 53.20 17.78
CA SER A 580 11.85 53.99 16.74
C SER A 580 10.35 53.69 16.74
N HIS A 581 9.56 54.73 16.99
CA HIS A 581 8.13 54.76 16.84
C HIS A 581 7.70 54.34 15.42
N GLN A 582 6.72 53.44 15.32
CA GLN A 582 5.67 53.61 14.32
C GLN A 582 4.37 53.00 14.82
N GLU A 583 3.43 53.89 15.16
CA GLU A 583 2.01 53.59 15.31
C GLU A 583 1.51 52.81 14.09
N LYS A 584 1.00 51.61 14.31
CA LYS A 584 0.01 50.96 13.46
C LYS A 584 -0.83 50.02 14.32
N PHE A 585 -2.03 50.50 14.63
CA PHE A 585 -3.23 49.77 15.03
C PHE A 585 -3.03 48.44 15.76
N LEU A 586 -3.21 48.48 17.07
CA LEU A 586 -3.53 47.32 17.89
C LEU A 586 -4.83 46.69 17.36
N SER A 587 -4.71 45.61 16.59
CA SER A 587 -5.81 44.70 16.33
C SER A 587 -6.20 44.06 17.65
N LEU A 588 -7.44 44.31 18.07
CA LEU A 588 -8.05 43.73 19.26
C LEU A 588 -7.86 42.20 19.26
N ARG A 589 -7.22 41.71 20.32
CA ARG A 589 -7.03 40.29 20.60
C ARG A 589 -8.39 39.66 20.93
N PRO A 590 -8.87 38.63 20.23
CA PRO A 590 -10.05 37.90 20.67
C PRO A 590 -9.74 37.14 21.97
N LEU A 591 -10.66 37.24 22.92
CA LEU A 591 -10.76 36.43 24.15
C LEU A 591 -10.75 34.92 23.78
N PRO A 592 -10.24 34.00 24.63
CA PRO A 592 -9.92 32.65 24.20
C PRO A 592 -11.20 31.88 23.90
N THR A 593 -11.46 31.67 22.61
CA THR A 593 -12.48 30.75 22.14
C THR A 593 -12.08 29.31 22.47
N SER A 594 -13.08 28.49 22.82
CA SER A 594 -13.04 27.03 23.07
C SER A 594 -11.89 26.27 22.37
N PRO A 595 -11.32 25.21 22.99
CA PRO A 595 -10.19 24.43 22.47
C PRO A 595 -10.27 24.03 20.99
N ILE A 596 -11.49 23.84 20.48
CA ILE A 596 -11.77 23.48 19.08
C ILE A 596 -11.43 24.61 18.10
N SER A 597 -11.68 25.87 18.48
CA SER A 597 -11.37 27.04 17.65
C SER A 597 -9.86 27.24 17.52
N SER A 598 -9.10 27.00 18.59
CA SER A 598 -7.63 27.05 18.60
C SER A 598 -6.98 25.96 17.73
N ILE A 599 -7.58 24.76 17.71
CA ILE A 599 -7.13 23.67 16.84
C ILE A 599 -7.44 23.97 15.37
N ALA A 600 -8.63 24.52 15.09
CA ALA A 600 -9.02 24.89 13.73
C ALA A 600 -8.13 26.02 13.16
N THR A 601 -7.79 27.03 13.96
CA THR A 601 -6.88 28.10 13.53
C THR A 601 -5.47 27.57 13.25
N ARG A 602 -4.96 26.67 14.10
CA ARG A 602 -3.63 26.07 13.90
C ARG A 602 -3.58 25.18 12.65
N PHE A 603 -4.65 24.43 12.40
CA PHE A 603 -4.75 23.60 11.19
C PHE A 603 -4.80 24.45 9.92
N LEU A 604 -5.54 25.57 9.94
CA LEU A 604 -5.60 26.48 8.79
C LEU A 604 -4.24 27.14 8.50
N GLU A 605 -3.52 27.54 9.53
CA GLU A 605 -2.17 28.12 9.39
C GLU A 605 -1.15 27.09 8.86
N GLU A 606 -1.24 25.84 9.34
CA GLU A 606 -0.43 24.73 8.83
C GLU A 606 -0.76 24.37 7.37
N GLU A 607 -2.04 24.41 6.99
CA GLU A 607 -2.49 24.16 5.63
C GLU A 607 -2.11 25.30 4.68
N GLU A 608 -2.11 26.56 5.14
CA GLU A 608 -1.63 27.70 4.38
C GLU A 608 -0.11 27.60 4.13
N LEU A 609 0.67 27.19 5.14
CA LEU A 609 2.11 26.95 5.00
C LEU A 609 2.40 25.79 4.03
N ARG A 610 1.62 24.71 4.12
CA ARG A 610 1.71 23.56 3.23
C ARG A 610 1.37 23.92 1.78
N SER A 611 0.33 24.72 1.58
CA SER A 611 -0.07 25.25 0.27
C SER A 611 1.04 26.11 -0.34
N HIS A 612 1.66 26.99 0.47
CA HIS A 612 2.78 27.80 0.01
C HIS A 612 3.99 26.96 -0.41
N HIS A 613 4.33 25.94 0.37
CA HIS A 613 5.42 25.02 0.04
C HIS A 613 5.17 24.22 -1.25
N ILE A 614 3.92 23.79 -1.49
CA ILE A 614 3.54 23.10 -2.72
C ILE A 614 3.64 24.05 -3.91
N LEU A 615 3.18 25.30 -3.77
CA LEU A 615 3.31 26.32 -4.80
C LEU A 615 4.77 26.61 -5.16
N GLU A 616 5.66 26.79 -4.16
CA GLU A 616 7.09 26.98 -4.40
C GLU A 616 7.72 25.80 -5.15
N ARG A 617 7.35 24.57 -4.80
CA ARG A 617 7.84 23.37 -5.51
C ARG A 617 7.33 23.30 -6.95
N LEU A 618 6.07 23.66 -7.19
CA LEU A 618 5.50 23.72 -8.53
C LEU A 618 6.19 24.79 -9.36
N ASP A 619 6.41 25.99 -8.81
CA ASP A 619 7.10 27.08 -9.51
C ASP A 619 8.56 26.72 -9.83
N ALA A 620 9.27 26.06 -8.90
CA ALA A 620 10.62 25.55 -9.15
C ALA A 620 10.63 24.49 -10.27
N HIS A 621 9.65 23.57 -10.28
CA HIS A 621 9.54 22.57 -11.33
C HIS A 621 9.19 23.19 -12.68
N ILE A 622 8.29 24.18 -12.73
CA ILE A 622 7.94 24.92 -13.94
C ILE A 622 9.17 25.68 -14.47
N ALA A 623 9.95 26.31 -13.60
CA ALA A 623 11.19 26.98 -13.97
C ALA A 623 12.21 25.99 -14.55
N GLU A 624 12.32 24.80 -13.96
CA GLU A 624 13.19 23.74 -14.47
C GLU A 624 12.75 23.24 -15.85
N LEU A 625 11.45 22.99 -16.01
CA LEU A 625 10.89 22.53 -17.27
C LEU A 625 11.10 23.56 -18.39
N LYS A 626 10.95 24.86 -18.07
CA LYS A 626 11.25 25.96 -19.00
C LYS A 626 12.73 25.99 -19.38
N ARG A 627 13.63 25.77 -18.41
CA ARG A 627 15.08 25.75 -18.62
C ARG A 627 15.50 24.55 -19.49
N GLU A 628 14.90 23.39 -19.27
CA GLU A 628 15.12 22.19 -20.08
C GLU A 628 14.58 22.40 -21.50
N SER A 629 13.35 22.88 -21.64
CA SER A 629 12.75 23.22 -22.93
C SER A 629 13.62 24.22 -23.71
N GLU A 630 14.11 25.27 -23.05
CA GLU A 630 15.02 26.24 -23.68
C GLU A 630 16.35 25.61 -24.09
N ARG A 631 16.92 24.71 -23.27
CA ARG A 631 18.13 23.95 -23.63
C ARG A 631 17.89 23.05 -24.85
N THR A 632 16.77 22.33 -24.90
CA THR A 632 16.40 21.51 -26.05
C THR A 632 16.23 22.36 -27.30
N VAL A 633 15.50 23.48 -27.21
CA VAL A 633 15.33 24.41 -28.34
C VAL A 633 16.68 24.94 -28.82
N ARG A 634 17.57 25.35 -27.90
CA ARG A 634 18.92 25.82 -28.26
C ARG A 634 19.77 24.74 -28.94
N GLN A 635 19.67 23.48 -28.50
CA GLN A 635 20.35 22.36 -29.15
C GLN A 635 19.89 22.20 -30.60
N PHE A 636 18.59 22.30 -30.87
CA PHE A 636 18.06 22.19 -32.23
C PHE A 636 18.27 23.45 -33.09
N THR A 637 18.38 24.64 -32.50
CA THR A 637 18.69 25.87 -33.26
C THR A 637 20.17 25.98 -33.64
N ASN A 638 21.08 25.37 -32.88
CA ASN A 638 22.53 25.35 -33.18
C ASN A 638 22.92 24.25 -34.19
N LEU A 639 21.99 23.38 -34.58
CA LEU A 639 22.16 22.32 -35.58
C LEU A 639 21.82 22.79 -37.02
N LYS A 640 21.84 24.11 -37.28
CA LYS A 640 21.48 24.70 -38.57
C LYS A 640 22.62 25.46 -39.23
#